data_AF-A0A1G9TK93-F1
#
_entry.id   AF-A0A1G9TK93-F1
#
_cell.length_a   1.000
_cell.length_b   1.000
_cell.length_c   1.000
_cell.angle_alpha   90.00
_cell.angle_beta   90.00
_cell.angle_gamma   90.00
#
_symmetry.space_group_name_H-M   'P 1'
#
loop_
_entity.id
_entity.type
_entity.pdbx_description
1 polymer ?
#
loop_
_entity_poly.entity_id
_entity_poly.type
_entity_poly.pdbx_seq_one_letter_code
_entity_poly.pdbx_strand_id
1 'polypeptide(L)'
;MTPDVIDTAVAPRRPAPSPTVLDVFVVWHPGDRIGKDIRKDLFDHYHSDVFSGLAGGAVEVYGRSEPSPDSNTPPAITTRVGSAGSGPAATHSPAMFSVVLVVVGRHLVQASMREGPWREYLEDLLRLRDDDAAPGKILVLPVMPKNRIESQGTPVARLMELQGVTGHVTLQQDADGDPAAAHGALARDLGQTIVQVLLREPGDPERITVFVSHARDDIPRADRVSVTPRGPVAKVQALANRTRLDTFIDLHDLQGGEEWDAAIRDRASHSALLMVRTDKYASREWTQREVLEAKRADMPVVCLSSLTSGEQRGSFLMDHVPTVAYPVDSATKRDAAAGGSDSQASLTTMQERAVITALNRLVDEALKRALWRHQEIPRDVEARLGASSLDAAAASGSNNDGFDAAPVHPPEPLMLTSFLTAHKQAFPQDHHLWLLHPDPPLLPPEHEIMVDLCALSGYDRDQVHLLTPRTFFAAGGVWGDGEPSLTNSNLALERPLATRMLGISMAKSPDLEARGLSDRHLELAVAEVAQMMLLAGGGITYAGALKTHALDLTAAVIDTVVRYVNAAKQEQHRHPGTRAAGQRLHPGDMFTLTVPRMVLSKRESLDHLARVTEALAAFGRIDVVDEHGRLIDLDQAQLWTDSDPEVLARAYSEVRDALPRFCDARLLIGGKTIPASKATPDGYVGAIPGIVEEALYTVRAGQPLFIAGGFGGAAAVLAHELGIGAGNPVSEASLAAVRALPAYRDAVAEIADGFDPALTGLDATDLERLATTQRASELAGLIVRGLSAGATDAGGADA
;
A
#
# COMPACT_ATOMS: atom_id res chain seq x y z
N MET A 1 28.13 -16.22 11.67
CA MET A 1 27.77 -15.41 12.85
C MET A 1 26.29 -15.62 13.08
N THR A 2 25.89 -15.96 14.30
CA THR A 2 24.53 -16.37 14.69
C THR A 2 23.54 -15.18 14.69
N PRO A 3 22.21 -15.43 14.65
CA PRO A 3 21.17 -14.41 14.54
C PRO A 3 20.90 -13.59 15.82
N ASP A 4 21.74 -13.70 16.86
CA ASP A 4 21.46 -13.17 18.20
C ASP A 4 22.01 -11.75 18.44
N VAL A 5 21.82 -10.82 17.50
CA VAL A 5 22.02 -9.39 17.81
C VAL A 5 20.83 -8.60 17.31
N ILE A 6 19.68 -8.87 17.93
CA ILE A 6 18.63 -7.88 18.15
C ILE A 6 18.46 -7.81 19.68
N ASP A 7 18.42 -6.59 20.20
CA ASP A 7 18.06 -6.17 21.55
C ASP A 7 19.01 -6.41 22.73
N THR A 8 19.61 -5.31 23.19
CA THR A 8 19.67 -4.92 24.62
C THR A 8 19.77 -3.41 24.84
N ALA A 9 19.59 -2.57 23.80
CA ALA A 9 19.38 -1.14 24.00
C ALA A 9 17.87 -0.92 24.14
N VAL A 10 17.43 -0.27 25.23
CA VAL A 10 16.06 0.24 25.41
C VAL A 10 15.58 0.82 24.08
N ALA A 11 14.60 0.19 23.44
CA ALA A 11 14.19 0.57 22.10
C ALA A 11 13.63 2.01 22.18
N PRO A 12 14.19 2.97 21.43
CA PRO A 12 13.65 4.32 21.44
C PRO A 12 12.21 4.30 20.94
N ARG A 13 11.35 5.06 21.61
CA ARG A 13 9.96 5.31 21.20
C ARG A 13 9.90 5.64 19.70
N ARG A 14 9.10 4.87 18.93
CA ARG A 14 8.98 4.93 17.48
C ARG A 14 7.70 5.67 17.07
N PRO A 15 7.80 6.86 16.47
CA PRO A 15 6.65 7.71 16.12
C PRO A 15 6.25 7.63 14.63
N ALA A 16 6.93 6.82 13.82
CA ALA A 16 6.66 6.65 12.39
C ALA A 16 6.38 5.18 12.07
N PRO A 17 5.59 4.89 11.01
CA PRO A 17 5.34 3.52 10.58
C PRO A 17 6.65 2.79 10.29
N SER A 18 6.66 1.50 10.62
CA SER A 18 7.80 0.61 10.35
C SER A 18 8.13 0.58 8.84
N PRO A 19 9.39 0.32 8.46
CA PRO A 19 9.74 0.07 7.06
C PRO A 19 8.89 -1.06 6.46
N THR A 20 8.80 -1.08 5.13
CA THR A 20 8.03 -2.11 4.41
C THR A 20 8.60 -3.49 4.73
N VAL A 21 7.71 -4.47 4.77
CA VAL A 21 8.06 -5.85 5.10
C VAL A 21 8.74 -6.50 3.90
N LEU A 22 8.25 -6.22 2.69
CA LEU A 22 8.67 -6.87 1.46
C LEU A 22 8.92 -5.86 0.33
N ASP A 23 10.07 -5.95 -0.33
CA ASP A 23 10.32 -5.29 -1.61
C ASP A 23 10.31 -6.33 -2.76
N VAL A 24 9.56 -6.06 -3.82
CA VAL A 24 9.50 -6.88 -5.05
C VAL A 24 10.17 -6.11 -6.19
N PHE A 25 11.27 -6.64 -6.72
CA PHE A 25 12.00 -6.07 -7.85
C PHE A 25 11.69 -6.87 -9.12
N VAL A 26 11.11 -6.23 -10.13
CA VAL A 26 10.91 -6.82 -11.45
C VAL A 26 12.05 -6.39 -12.37
N VAL A 27 12.88 -7.34 -12.79
CA VAL A 27 14.06 -7.14 -13.63
C VAL A 27 13.75 -7.60 -15.06
N TRP A 28 13.91 -6.72 -16.05
CA TRP A 28 13.74 -7.09 -17.46
C TRP A 28 14.62 -6.27 -18.39
N HIS A 29 15.02 -6.86 -19.51
CA HIS A 29 15.74 -6.12 -20.55
C HIS A 29 14.79 -5.13 -21.27
N PRO A 30 15.19 -3.88 -21.59
CA PRO A 30 14.29 -2.88 -22.21
C PRO A 30 13.58 -3.32 -23.50
N GLY A 31 14.22 -4.22 -24.27
CA GLY A 31 13.63 -4.84 -25.45
C GLY A 31 12.48 -5.85 -25.18
N ASP A 32 12.35 -6.35 -23.95
CA ASP A 32 11.34 -7.33 -23.52
C ASP A 32 10.16 -6.64 -22.83
N ARG A 33 9.29 -6.02 -23.64
CA ARG A 33 8.19 -5.14 -23.18
C ARG A 33 7.26 -5.75 -22.12
N ILE A 34 7.07 -7.07 -22.13
CA ILE A 34 6.23 -7.79 -21.15
C ILE A 34 6.64 -7.53 -19.69
N GLY A 35 7.92 -7.23 -19.43
CA GLY A 35 8.38 -6.92 -18.08
C GLY A 35 7.75 -5.65 -17.51
N LYS A 36 7.46 -4.66 -18.35
CA LYS A 36 6.76 -3.43 -17.93
C LYS A 36 5.32 -3.74 -17.50
N ASP A 37 4.64 -4.63 -18.22
CA ASP A 37 3.26 -5.04 -17.92
C ASP A 37 3.23 -5.87 -16.64
N ILE A 38 4.15 -6.82 -16.47
CA ILE A 38 4.32 -7.61 -15.23
C ILE A 38 4.52 -6.69 -14.03
N ARG A 39 5.43 -5.71 -14.12
CA ARG A 39 5.67 -4.74 -13.06
C ARG A 39 4.38 -3.98 -12.72
N LYS A 40 3.69 -3.45 -13.73
CA LYS A 40 2.46 -2.68 -13.54
C LYS A 40 1.40 -3.54 -12.84
N ASP A 41 1.18 -4.76 -13.31
CA ASP A 41 0.19 -5.68 -12.78
C ASP A 41 0.45 -6.06 -11.33
N LEU A 42 1.73 -6.33 -10.98
CA LEU A 42 2.12 -6.59 -9.59
C LEU A 42 1.98 -5.34 -8.71
N PHE A 43 2.35 -4.15 -9.23
CA PHE A 43 2.17 -2.89 -8.51
C PHE A 43 0.69 -2.66 -8.20
N ASP A 44 -0.18 -2.74 -9.21
CA ASP A 44 -1.63 -2.56 -9.06
C ASP A 44 -2.24 -3.59 -8.09
N HIS A 45 -1.75 -4.83 -8.11
CA HIS A 45 -2.21 -5.90 -7.22
C HIS A 45 -1.84 -5.64 -5.75
N TYR A 46 -0.57 -5.38 -5.45
CA TYR A 46 -0.08 -5.20 -4.08
C TYR A 46 -0.48 -3.86 -3.45
N HIS A 47 -0.89 -2.88 -4.26
CA HIS A 47 -1.45 -1.61 -3.79
C HIS A 47 -2.99 -1.54 -3.93
N SER A 48 -3.65 -2.68 -4.14
CA SER A 48 -5.11 -2.77 -4.14
C SER A 48 -5.71 -2.78 -2.74
N ASP A 49 -7.03 -2.61 -2.64
CA ASP A 49 -7.78 -2.67 -1.38
C ASP A 49 -7.54 -3.97 -0.58
N VAL A 50 -7.14 -5.06 -1.26
CA VAL A 50 -6.82 -6.35 -0.63
C VAL A 50 -5.70 -6.20 0.41
N PHE A 51 -4.63 -5.52 0.03
CA PHE A 51 -3.44 -5.28 0.85
C PHE A 51 -3.48 -3.92 1.56
N SER A 52 -4.58 -3.17 1.38
CA SER A 52 -4.81 -1.96 2.17
C SER A 52 -4.78 -2.29 3.66
N GLY A 53 -4.15 -1.39 4.43
CA GLY A 53 -4.11 -1.47 5.89
C GLY A 53 -2.92 -2.17 6.51
N LEU A 54 -2.07 -2.83 5.71
CA LEU A 54 -0.75 -3.19 6.21
C LEU A 54 0.03 -1.89 6.48
N ALA A 55 0.56 -1.73 7.70
CA ALA A 55 1.32 -0.53 8.06
C ALA A 55 2.45 -0.31 7.04
N GLY A 56 2.64 0.93 6.61
CA GLY A 56 3.80 1.27 5.78
C GLY A 56 3.73 0.80 4.32
N GLY A 57 2.61 0.34 3.78
CA GLY A 57 2.59 -0.19 2.40
C GLY A 57 3.46 -1.44 2.30
N ALA A 58 3.12 -2.47 3.06
CA ALA A 58 4.03 -3.59 3.37
C ALA A 58 4.70 -4.30 2.19
N VAL A 59 4.18 -4.14 0.97
CA VAL A 59 4.79 -4.64 -0.25
C VAL A 59 5.02 -3.48 -1.22
N GLU A 60 6.26 -3.22 -1.59
CA GLU A 60 6.62 -2.26 -2.64
C GLU A 60 7.07 -2.97 -3.90
N VAL A 61 6.81 -2.38 -5.08
CA VAL A 61 7.10 -3.00 -6.37
C VAL A 61 7.90 -2.08 -7.28
N TYR A 62 9.19 -2.40 -7.45
CA TYR A 62 10.11 -1.60 -8.25
C TYR A 62 10.48 -2.29 -9.57
N GLY A 63 10.73 -1.49 -10.61
CA GLY A 63 11.28 -1.97 -11.87
C GLY A 63 12.81 -1.88 -11.93
N ARG A 64 13.44 -2.73 -12.73
CA ARG A 64 14.87 -2.68 -13.07
C ARG A 64 15.03 -3.03 -14.54
N SER A 65 15.16 -1.99 -15.37
CA SER A 65 15.24 -2.17 -16.83
C SER A 65 16.07 -1.10 -17.50
N GLU A 66 15.72 0.16 -17.27
CA GLU A 66 16.49 1.28 -17.79
C GLU A 66 17.79 1.44 -17.01
N PRO A 67 18.89 1.87 -17.67
CA PRO A 67 20.14 2.16 -16.98
C PRO A 67 19.98 3.27 -15.94
N SER A 68 20.61 3.10 -14.78
CA SER A 68 20.70 4.16 -13.76
C SER A 68 21.50 5.36 -14.30
N PRO A 69 21.25 6.59 -13.80
CA PRO A 69 22.12 7.74 -14.07
C PRO A 69 23.62 7.39 -13.97
N ASP A 70 24.37 7.76 -15.00
CA ASP A 70 25.81 7.52 -15.15
C ASP A 70 26.27 6.05 -15.06
N SER A 71 25.34 5.09 -15.22
CA SER A 71 25.62 3.65 -15.27
C SER A 71 25.13 3.02 -16.57
N ASN A 72 25.69 1.86 -16.91
CA ASN A 72 25.24 1.00 -18.01
C ASN A 72 24.39 -0.19 -17.54
N THR A 73 24.21 -0.32 -16.23
CA THR A 73 23.35 -1.33 -15.60
C THR A 73 22.07 -0.69 -15.06
N PRO A 74 20.98 -1.47 -14.90
CA PRO A 74 19.84 -1.03 -14.13
C PRO A 74 20.23 -0.61 -12.70
N PRO A 75 19.37 0.14 -11.98
CA PRO A 75 19.64 0.52 -10.60
C PRO A 75 20.00 -0.67 -9.73
N ALA A 76 20.96 -0.48 -8.83
CA ALA A 76 21.32 -1.53 -7.89
C ALA A 76 20.10 -1.98 -7.07
N ILE A 77 20.05 -3.27 -6.76
CA ILE A 77 19.11 -3.83 -5.80
C ILE A 77 19.87 -3.98 -4.49
N THR A 78 19.45 -3.25 -3.46
CA THR A 78 20.03 -3.33 -2.11
C THR A 78 19.07 -4.11 -1.23
N THR A 79 19.60 -5.13 -0.54
CA THR A 79 18.83 -6.02 0.34
C THR A 79 19.54 -6.14 1.69
N ARG A 80 18.92 -6.82 2.67
CA ARG A 80 19.56 -7.10 3.97
C ARG A 80 20.72 -8.09 3.91
N VAL A 81 20.90 -8.83 2.81
CA VAL A 81 21.97 -9.81 2.64
C VAL A 81 23.13 -9.24 1.83
N GLY A 82 22.83 -8.34 0.89
CA GLY A 82 23.83 -7.69 0.05
C GLY A 82 23.20 -6.89 -1.07
N SER A 83 24.01 -6.51 -2.06
CA SER A 83 23.55 -5.73 -3.22
C SER A 83 23.91 -6.41 -4.54
N ALA A 84 23.11 -6.16 -5.57
CA ALA A 84 23.39 -6.55 -6.95
C ALA A 84 23.33 -5.34 -7.88
N GLY A 85 24.26 -5.26 -8.83
CA GLY A 85 24.45 -4.15 -9.74
C GLY A 85 25.52 -3.14 -9.29
N SER A 86 26.04 -2.40 -10.27
CA SER A 86 27.04 -1.35 -10.09
C SER A 86 26.35 0.01 -9.95
N GLY A 87 26.31 0.55 -8.74
CA GLY A 87 25.73 1.87 -8.43
C GLY A 87 25.84 2.19 -6.95
N PRO A 88 25.55 3.44 -6.54
CA PRO A 88 25.43 3.76 -5.12
C PRO A 88 24.38 2.83 -4.48
N ALA A 89 24.75 2.19 -3.37
CA ALA A 89 23.78 1.41 -2.60
C ALA A 89 22.62 2.33 -2.21
N ALA A 90 21.39 1.84 -2.32
CA ALA A 90 20.24 2.62 -1.91
C ALA A 90 20.38 2.91 -0.41
N THR A 91 20.31 4.17 0.00
CA THR A 91 20.41 4.56 1.42
C THR A 91 19.08 4.44 2.15
N HIS A 92 17.98 4.14 1.45
CA HIS A 92 16.75 3.76 2.13
C HIS A 92 16.94 2.40 2.81
N SER A 93 16.41 2.25 4.02
CA SER A 93 16.52 0.98 4.75
C SER A 93 15.87 -0.15 3.93
N PRO A 94 16.59 -1.24 3.60
CA PRO A 94 16.02 -2.34 2.84
C PRO A 94 14.87 -3.00 3.63
N ALA A 95 13.86 -3.48 2.91
CA ALA A 95 12.78 -4.27 3.50
C ALA A 95 13.30 -5.52 4.24
N MET A 96 12.47 -6.08 5.11
CA MET A 96 12.80 -7.31 5.84
C MET A 96 13.08 -8.48 4.89
N PHE A 97 12.28 -8.56 3.83
CA PHE A 97 12.37 -9.57 2.80
C PHE A 97 12.48 -8.92 1.42
N SER A 98 13.11 -9.62 0.47
CA SER A 98 13.21 -9.14 -0.91
C SER A 98 12.92 -10.25 -1.91
N VAL A 99 12.15 -9.94 -2.94
CA VAL A 99 11.91 -10.83 -4.07
C VAL A 99 12.42 -10.17 -5.33
N VAL A 100 13.22 -10.88 -6.12
CA VAL A 100 13.70 -10.44 -7.42
C VAL A 100 13.12 -11.36 -8.50
N LEU A 101 12.22 -10.82 -9.31
CA LEU A 101 11.62 -11.48 -10.45
C LEU A 101 12.34 -11.12 -11.72
N VAL A 102 13.06 -12.08 -12.30
CA VAL A 102 13.79 -11.87 -13.54
C VAL A 102 12.95 -12.34 -14.71
N VAL A 103 12.50 -11.41 -15.55
CA VAL A 103 11.64 -11.68 -16.70
C VAL A 103 12.47 -12.25 -17.85
N VAL A 104 12.36 -13.56 -18.06
CA VAL A 104 13.13 -14.26 -19.08
C VAL A 104 12.49 -14.03 -20.45
N GLY A 105 13.05 -13.07 -21.19
CA GLY A 105 12.68 -12.75 -22.56
C GLY A 105 13.78 -13.03 -23.57
N ARG A 106 13.46 -12.86 -24.86
CA ARG A 106 14.40 -13.08 -25.96
C ARG A 106 15.63 -12.19 -25.82
N HIS A 107 15.44 -10.90 -25.49
CA HIS A 107 16.55 -9.95 -25.48
C HIS A 107 17.40 -10.13 -24.23
N LEU A 108 16.82 -10.43 -23.07
CA LEU A 108 17.58 -10.76 -21.86
C LEU A 108 18.49 -11.98 -22.09
N VAL A 109 17.96 -13.03 -22.74
CA VAL A 109 18.73 -14.23 -23.08
C VAL A 109 19.91 -13.88 -24.00
N GLN A 110 19.66 -13.11 -25.07
CA GLN A 110 20.72 -12.66 -25.98
C GLN A 110 21.77 -11.78 -25.28
N ALA A 111 21.35 -10.89 -24.38
CA ALA A 111 22.23 -10.02 -23.62
C ALA A 111 23.11 -10.82 -22.65
N SER A 112 22.56 -11.83 -21.98
CA SER A 112 23.29 -12.70 -21.04
C SER A 112 24.34 -13.61 -21.70
N MET A 113 24.26 -13.85 -23.00
CA MET A 113 25.24 -14.66 -23.75
C MET A 113 26.54 -13.89 -24.02
N ARG A 114 26.49 -12.55 -24.01
CA ARG A 114 27.64 -11.69 -24.30
C ARG A 114 28.23 -11.17 -23.00
N GLU A 115 29.53 -10.94 -22.97
CA GLU A 115 30.12 -10.15 -21.89
C GLU A 115 29.54 -8.73 -21.95
N GLY A 116 29.18 -8.19 -20.80
CA GLY A 116 28.60 -6.85 -20.70
C GLY A 116 27.69 -6.67 -19.48
N PRO A 117 27.09 -5.46 -19.35
CA PRO A 117 26.42 -5.02 -18.13
C PRO A 117 25.30 -5.95 -17.65
N TRP A 118 24.48 -6.47 -18.57
CA TRP A 118 23.38 -7.37 -18.23
C TRP A 118 23.85 -8.74 -17.74
N ARG A 119 24.98 -9.24 -18.27
CA ARG A 119 25.54 -10.51 -17.80
C ARG A 119 26.07 -10.36 -16.38
N GLU A 120 26.86 -9.31 -16.13
CA GLU A 120 27.39 -8.98 -14.80
C GLU A 120 26.27 -8.80 -13.78
N TYR A 121 25.23 -8.04 -14.15
CA TYR A 121 24.06 -7.82 -13.29
C TYR A 121 23.33 -9.13 -12.94
N LEU A 122 23.13 -10.03 -13.91
CA LEU A 122 22.53 -11.34 -13.63
C LEU A 122 23.45 -12.24 -12.79
N GLU A 123 24.76 -12.16 -12.96
CA GLU A 123 25.72 -12.89 -12.12
C GLU A 123 25.73 -12.37 -10.68
N ASP A 124 25.57 -11.05 -10.46
CA ASP A 124 25.37 -10.47 -9.13
C ASP A 124 24.09 -11.01 -8.48
N LEU A 125 22.99 -11.09 -9.23
CA LEU A 125 21.72 -11.65 -8.73
C LEU A 125 21.84 -13.13 -8.35
N LEU A 126 22.57 -13.92 -9.13
CA LEU A 126 22.84 -15.32 -8.79
C LEU A 126 23.74 -15.42 -7.57
N ARG A 127 24.70 -14.51 -7.38
CA ARG A 127 25.51 -14.44 -6.15
C ARG A 127 24.65 -14.14 -4.93
N LEU A 128 23.71 -13.19 -5.02
CA LEU A 128 22.74 -12.94 -3.94
C LEU A 128 21.87 -14.17 -3.65
N ARG A 129 21.44 -14.88 -4.69
CA ARG A 129 20.61 -16.09 -4.55
C ARG A 129 21.36 -17.22 -3.85
N ASP A 130 22.63 -17.40 -4.21
CA ASP A 130 23.45 -18.52 -3.77
C ASP A 130 24.19 -18.20 -2.44
N ASP A 131 23.96 -17.02 -1.84
CA ASP A 131 24.55 -16.62 -0.56
C ASP A 131 23.97 -17.43 0.62
N ASP A 132 24.82 -17.88 1.54
CA ASP A 132 24.42 -18.68 2.70
C ASP A 132 23.43 -17.94 3.63
N ALA A 133 23.41 -16.61 3.62
CA ALA A 133 22.49 -15.80 4.39
C ALA A 133 21.18 -15.44 3.65
N ALA A 134 21.03 -15.85 2.38
CA ALA A 134 19.83 -15.61 1.57
C ALA A 134 18.57 -16.39 2.00
N PRO A 135 18.65 -17.67 2.43
CA PRO A 135 17.46 -18.44 2.80
C PRO A 135 16.59 -17.73 3.85
N GLY A 136 15.28 -17.66 3.58
CA GLY A 136 14.31 -16.97 4.44
C GLY A 136 14.43 -15.44 4.44
N LYS A 137 15.22 -14.84 3.54
CA LYS A 137 15.34 -13.37 3.41
C LYS A 137 15.19 -12.89 1.97
N ILE A 138 15.71 -13.64 1.01
CA ILE A 138 15.72 -13.24 -0.40
C ILE A 138 15.26 -14.40 -1.30
N LEU A 139 14.42 -14.06 -2.28
CA LEU A 139 14.08 -14.95 -3.39
C LEU A 139 14.51 -14.33 -4.71
N VAL A 140 15.23 -15.08 -5.53
CA VAL A 140 15.53 -14.71 -6.93
C VAL A 140 14.91 -15.76 -7.84
N LEU A 141 13.83 -15.39 -8.55
CA LEU A 141 13.00 -16.31 -9.33
C LEU A 141 12.91 -15.88 -10.80
N PRO A 142 12.97 -16.82 -11.75
CA PRO A 142 12.61 -16.52 -13.13
C PRO A 142 11.10 -16.34 -13.27
N VAL A 143 10.68 -15.36 -14.06
CA VAL A 143 9.35 -15.36 -14.66
C VAL A 143 9.44 -16.14 -15.98
N MET A 144 8.71 -17.26 -16.05
CA MET A 144 8.84 -18.21 -17.14
C MET A 144 8.26 -17.65 -18.45
N PRO A 145 8.97 -17.77 -19.59
CA PRO A 145 8.46 -17.32 -20.88
C PRO A 145 7.30 -18.21 -21.34
N LYS A 146 6.33 -17.62 -22.07
CA LYS A 146 5.22 -18.39 -22.67
C LYS A 146 5.71 -19.47 -23.64
N ASN A 147 6.81 -19.20 -24.35
CA ASN A 147 7.44 -20.14 -25.27
C ASN A 147 8.72 -20.69 -24.65
N ARG A 148 9.02 -21.97 -24.89
CA ARG A 148 10.28 -22.57 -24.44
C ARG A 148 11.45 -21.81 -25.06
N ILE A 149 12.33 -21.27 -24.21
CA ILE A 149 13.60 -20.66 -24.62
C ILE A 149 14.72 -21.61 -24.18
N GLU A 150 15.56 -22.00 -25.13
CA GLU A 150 16.75 -22.78 -24.83
C GLU A 150 17.92 -21.84 -24.53
N SER A 151 18.60 -22.08 -23.41
CA SER A 151 19.83 -21.39 -23.03
C SER A 151 20.74 -22.37 -22.32
N GLN A 152 22.04 -22.35 -22.63
CA GLN A 152 23.05 -23.20 -21.99
C GLN A 152 24.28 -22.35 -21.67
N GLY A 153 24.89 -22.60 -20.51
CA GLY A 153 26.13 -21.91 -20.10
C GLY A 153 25.98 -20.41 -19.86
N THR A 154 24.76 -19.90 -19.67
CA THR A 154 24.46 -18.49 -19.36
C THR A 154 23.93 -18.33 -17.94
N PRO A 155 24.02 -17.12 -17.35
CA PRO A 155 23.33 -16.83 -16.08
C PRO A 155 21.82 -17.11 -16.13
N VAL A 156 21.17 -16.88 -17.28
CA VAL A 156 19.75 -17.21 -17.45
C VAL A 156 19.50 -18.72 -17.38
N ALA A 157 20.40 -19.55 -17.93
CA ALA A 157 20.28 -21.00 -17.80
C ALA A 157 20.34 -21.44 -16.33
N ARG A 158 21.27 -20.88 -15.54
CA ARG A 158 21.37 -21.14 -14.08
C ARG A 158 20.16 -20.64 -13.30
N LEU A 159 19.57 -19.53 -13.71
CA LEU A 159 18.33 -19.01 -13.12
C LEU A 159 17.18 -19.99 -13.37
N MET A 160 17.10 -20.55 -14.58
CA MET A 160 16.08 -21.51 -15.01
C MET A 160 16.28 -22.95 -14.45
N GLU A 161 17.32 -23.19 -13.64
CA GLU A 161 17.44 -24.44 -12.86
C GLU A 161 16.37 -24.54 -11.75
N LEU A 162 15.80 -23.40 -11.33
CA LEU A 162 14.69 -23.33 -10.41
C LEU A 162 13.36 -23.20 -11.16
N GLN A 163 12.32 -23.84 -10.62
CA GLN A 163 10.96 -23.61 -11.08
C GLN A 163 10.54 -22.17 -10.76
N GLY A 164 10.23 -21.39 -11.80
CA GLY A 164 9.82 -20.00 -11.67
C GLY A 164 8.34 -19.77 -11.37
N VAL A 165 7.96 -18.49 -11.43
CA VAL A 165 6.56 -18.06 -11.48
C VAL A 165 6.09 -17.94 -12.92
N THR A 166 4.78 -18.03 -13.12
CA THR A 166 4.18 -17.93 -14.45
C THR A 166 4.21 -16.50 -14.99
N GLY A 167 4.49 -16.33 -16.29
CA GLY A 167 4.46 -15.03 -16.98
C GLY A 167 3.09 -14.64 -17.57
N HIS A 168 2.00 -15.28 -17.15
CA HIS A 168 0.65 -14.90 -17.59
C HIS A 168 0.23 -13.58 -16.94
N VAL A 169 0.16 -12.51 -17.77
CA VAL A 169 -0.30 -11.16 -17.42
C VAL A 169 -1.78 -11.07 -17.79
N THR A 170 -2.68 -11.25 -16.83
CA THR A 170 -4.15 -11.22 -17.06
C THR A 170 -4.93 -10.69 -15.86
N LEU A 171 -4.34 -9.82 -15.02
CA LEU A 171 -5.08 -9.25 -13.89
C LEU A 171 -6.22 -8.31 -14.34
N GLN A 172 -6.13 -7.70 -15.53
CA GLN A 172 -7.10 -6.69 -15.99
C GLN A 172 -7.74 -6.93 -17.37
N GLN A 173 -7.11 -7.70 -18.29
CA GLN A 173 -7.70 -8.04 -19.59
C GLN A 173 -7.29 -9.44 -20.03
N ASP A 174 -8.27 -10.32 -20.22
CA ASP A 174 -8.05 -11.63 -20.79
C ASP A 174 -7.82 -11.52 -22.30
N ALA A 175 -6.89 -12.32 -22.83
CA ALA A 175 -6.95 -12.67 -24.25
C ALA A 175 -8.08 -13.68 -24.46
N ASP A 176 -8.84 -13.53 -25.54
CA ASP A 176 -9.92 -14.45 -25.88
C ASP A 176 -9.37 -15.89 -26.01
N GLY A 177 -9.84 -16.81 -25.16
CA GLY A 177 -9.41 -18.21 -25.13
C GLY A 177 -8.43 -18.65 -24.02
N ASP A 178 -7.98 -17.77 -23.12
CA ASP A 178 -7.14 -18.19 -21.98
C ASP A 178 -7.93 -19.04 -20.96
N PRO A 179 -7.35 -20.13 -20.39
CA PRO A 179 -8.01 -20.93 -19.35
C PRO A 179 -8.30 -20.11 -18.09
N ALA A 180 -9.40 -20.39 -17.38
CA ALA A 180 -9.75 -19.69 -16.14
C ALA A 180 -8.61 -19.66 -15.11
N ALA A 181 -7.82 -20.74 -15.01
CA ALA A 181 -6.68 -20.84 -14.09
C ALA A 181 -5.54 -19.83 -14.37
N ALA A 182 -5.48 -19.26 -15.57
CA ALA A 182 -4.50 -18.22 -15.93
C ALA A 182 -4.83 -16.88 -15.27
N HIS A 183 -6.11 -16.62 -14.94
CA HIS A 183 -6.54 -15.37 -14.31
C HIS A 183 -5.84 -15.18 -12.96
N GLY A 184 -5.05 -14.10 -12.84
CA GLY A 184 -4.27 -13.78 -11.65
C GLY A 184 -3.18 -14.80 -11.28
N ALA A 185 -2.78 -15.68 -12.20
CA ALA A 185 -1.86 -16.76 -11.90
C ALA A 185 -0.47 -16.29 -11.46
N LEU A 186 0.03 -15.18 -12.03
CA LEU A 186 1.32 -14.59 -11.62
C LEU A 186 1.30 -14.19 -10.14
N ALA A 187 0.30 -13.39 -9.73
CA ALA A 187 0.16 -12.92 -8.36
C ALA A 187 -0.09 -14.07 -7.39
N ARG A 188 -0.94 -15.04 -7.76
CA ARG A 188 -1.21 -16.24 -6.97
C ARG A 188 0.05 -17.09 -6.76
N ASP A 189 0.75 -17.44 -7.83
CA ASP A 189 1.98 -18.26 -7.75
C ASP A 189 3.05 -17.55 -6.93
N LEU A 190 3.19 -16.24 -7.11
CA LEU A 190 4.14 -15.41 -6.37
C LEU A 190 3.79 -15.31 -4.89
N GLY A 191 2.55 -14.95 -4.55
CA GLY A 191 2.09 -14.83 -3.17
C GLY A 191 2.22 -16.14 -2.41
N GLN A 192 1.84 -17.26 -3.05
CA GLN A 192 2.07 -18.58 -2.49
C GLN A 192 3.55 -18.87 -2.22
N THR A 193 4.44 -18.54 -3.16
CA THR A 193 5.88 -18.76 -3.00
C THR A 193 6.46 -17.92 -1.87
N ILE A 194 6.03 -16.66 -1.75
CA ILE A 194 6.44 -15.75 -0.67
C ILE A 194 6.06 -16.31 0.69
N VAL A 195 4.79 -16.70 0.88
CA VAL A 195 4.31 -17.27 2.15
C VAL A 195 5.11 -18.51 2.54
N GLN A 196 5.32 -19.44 1.61
CA GLN A 196 5.92 -20.73 1.91
C GLN A 196 7.44 -20.71 2.09
N VAL A 197 8.14 -19.74 1.49
CA VAL A 197 9.61 -19.74 1.46
C VAL A 197 10.22 -18.58 2.24
N LEU A 198 9.59 -17.41 2.25
CA LEU A 198 10.10 -16.23 2.96
C LEU A 198 9.43 -16.04 4.32
N LEU A 199 8.10 -16.16 4.37
CA LEU A 199 7.32 -15.76 5.55
C LEU A 199 6.82 -16.95 6.39
N ARG A 200 7.34 -18.15 6.15
CA ARG A 200 6.87 -19.37 6.82
C ARG A 200 7.33 -19.40 8.27
N GLU A 201 6.41 -19.58 9.21
CA GLU A 201 6.71 -19.70 10.63
C GLU A 201 6.88 -21.17 11.07
N PRO A 202 7.57 -21.44 12.20
CA PRO A 202 7.62 -22.78 12.77
C PRO A 202 6.22 -23.30 13.09
N GLY A 203 5.84 -24.45 12.49
CA GLY A 203 4.52 -25.05 12.66
C GLY A 203 3.57 -24.83 11.47
N ASP A 204 3.86 -23.88 10.59
CA ASP A 204 3.09 -23.70 9.36
C ASP A 204 3.30 -24.88 8.39
N PRO A 205 2.26 -25.25 7.61
CA PRO A 205 2.38 -26.30 6.60
C PRO A 205 3.36 -25.90 5.49
N GLU A 206 4.00 -26.89 4.85
CA GLU A 206 4.93 -26.65 3.74
C GLU A 206 4.26 -25.99 2.52
N ARG A 207 2.95 -26.22 2.35
CA ARG A 207 2.14 -25.65 1.28
C ARG A 207 0.91 -24.99 1.87
N ILE A 208 0.45 -23.92 1.23
CA ILE A 208 -0.87 -23.35 1.54
C ILE A 208 -1.94 -24.41 1.25
N THR A 209 -2.58 -24.90 2.30
CA THR A 209 -3.69 -25.86 2.24
C THR A 209 -5.00 -25.11 2.27
N VAL A 210 -5.84 -25.33 1.26
CA VAL A 210 -7.20 -24.81 1.16
C VAL A 210 -8.17 -25.81 1.78
N PHE A 211 -8.80 -25.43 2.89
CA PHE A 211 -9.90 -26.18 3.46
C PHE A 211 -11.23 -25.74 2.83
N VAL A 212 -11.84 -26.60 2.02
CA VAL A 212 -13.12 -26.33 1.35
C VAL A 212 -14.29 -26.69 2.26
N SER A 213 -14.74 -25.73 3.07
CA SER A 213 -15.92 -25.87 3.91
C SER A 213 -17.20 -25.78 3.07
N HIS A 214 -18.08 -26.78 3.18
CA HIS A 214 -19.33 -26.87 2.42
C HIS A 214 -20.40 -27.67 3.20
N ALA A 215 -21.69 -27.53 2.86
CA ALA A 215 -22.69 -28.43 3.41
C ALA A 215 -22.65 -29.78 2.66
N ARG A 216 -22.67 -30.91 3.37
CA ARG A 216 -22.54 -32.26 2.77
C ARG A 216 -23.54 -32.57 1.65
N ASP A 217 -24.71 -31.95 1.67
CA ASP A 217 -25.76 -32.12 0.65
C ASP A 217 -25.47 -31.34 -0.65
N ASP A 218 -24.45 -30.47 -0.66
CA ASP A 218 -24.16 -29.55 -1.75
C ASP A 218 -23.35 -30.18 -2.89
N ILE A 219 -22.81 -31.38 -2.69
CA ILE A 219 -22.17 -32.17 -3.75
C ILE A 219 -23.23 -33.06 -4.40
N PRO A 220 -23.70 -32.75 -5.62
CA PRO A 220 -24.64 -33.60 -6.33
C PRO A 220 -24.06 -35.02 -6.50
N ARG A 221 -24.89 -36.06 -6.34
CA ARG A 221 -24.44 -37.46 -6.52
C ARG A 221 -23.77 -37.70 -7.87
N ALA A 222 -24.21 -37.01 -8.92
CA ALA A 222 -23.64 -37.09 -10.27
C ALA A 222 -22.20 -36.54 -10.34
N ASP A 223 -21.86 -35.53 -9.53
CA ASP A 223 -20.54 -34.91 -9.53
C ASP A 223 -19.49 -35.75 -8.79
N ARG A 224 -19.90 -36.74 -7.98
CA ARG A 224 -18.98 -37.66 -7.29
C ARG A 224 -18.23 -38.62 -8.24
N VAL A 225 -18.69 -38.74 -9.49
CA VAL A 225 -18.15 -39.68 -10.49
C VAL A 225 -17.94 -39.00 -11.86
N SER A 226 -18.35 -37.73 -12.01
CA SER A 226 -18.26 -36.99 -13.27
C SER A 226 -16.86 -36.43 -13.51
N VAL A 227 -16.38 -36.48 -14.76
CA VAL A 227 -15.14 -35.82 -15.20
C VAL A 227 -15.36 -34.31 -15.41
N THR A 228 -16.61 -33.87 -15.58
CA THR A 228 -17.01 -32.46 -15.71
C THR A 228 -17.94 -32.09 -14.55
N PRO A 229 -17.42 -31.47 -13.48
CA PRO A 229 -18.22 -31.12 -12.31
C PRO A 229 -19.19 -29.97 -12.60
N ARG A 230 -20.44 -30.09 -12.14
CA ARG A 230 -21.47 -29.04 -12.31
C ARG A 230 -21.63 -28.16 -11.07
N GLY A 231 -21.60 -28.75 -9.89
CA GLY A 231 -21.75 -28.06 -8.62
C GLY A 231 -20.53 -27.21 -8.23
N PRO A 232 -20.73 -26.15 -7.43
CA PRO A 232 -19.67 -25.22 -7.04
C PRO A 232 -18.53 -25.93 -6.30
N VAL A 233 -18.84 -26.82 -5.34
CA VAL A 233 -17.84 -27.56 -4.55
C VAL A 233 -16.95 -28.44 -5.44
N ALA A 234 -17.57 -29.19 -6.36
CA ALA A 234 -16.82 -30.08 -7.25
C ALA A 234 -15.97 -29.30 -8.27
N LYS A 235 -16.41 -28.11 -8.71
CA LYS A 235 -15.61 -27.20 -9.55
C LYS A 235 -14.40 -26.63 -8.80
N VAL A 236 -14.58 -26.24 -7.54
CA VAL A 236 -13.47 -25.83 -6.65
C VAL A 236 -12.39 -26.91 -6.64
N GLN A 237 -12.77 -28.16 -6.38
CA GLN A 237 -11.82 -29.27 -6.33
C GLN A 237 -11.08 -29.48 -7.66
N ALA A 238 -11.81 -29.50 -8.78
CA ALA A 238 -11.22 -29.71 -10.10
C ALA A 238 -10.25 -28.59 -10.52
N LEU A 239 -10.54 -27.35 -10.13
CA LEU A 239 -9.72 -26.18 -10.46
C LEU A 239 -8.55 -25.99 -9.50
N ALA A 240 -8.72 -26.26 -8.21
CA ALA A 240 -7.64 -26.16 -7.24
C ALA A 240 -6.49 -27.13 -7.57
N ASN A 241 -6.80 -28.33 -8.07
CA ASN A 241 -5.82 -29.31 -8.59
C ASN A 241 -5.03 -28.81 -9.81
N ARG A 242 -5.49 -27.75 -10.50
CA ARG A 242 -4.77 -27.11 -11.61
C ARG A 242 -3.90 -25.94 -11.15
N THR A 243 -3.89 -25.66 -9.85
CA THR A 243 -3.03 -24.66 -9.22
C THR A 243 -1.92 -25.35 -8.43
N ARG A 244 -1.02 -24.57 -7.81
CA ARG A 244 0.01 -25.09 -6.92
C ARG A 244 -0.48 -25.24 -5.47
N LEU A 245 -1.76 -24.99 -5.19
CA LEU A 245 -2.34 -25.09 -3.84
C LEU A 245 -2.54 -26.55 -3.42
N ASP A 246 -2.50 -26.81 -2.12
CA ASP A 246 -2.96 -28.07 -1.56
C ASP A 246 -4.43 -27.96 -1.15
N THR A 247 -5.16 -29.07 -1.07
CA THR A 247 -6.61 -29.03 -0.76
C THR A 247 -7.01 -30.10 0.22
N PHE A 248 -7.89 -29.72 1.16
CA PHE A 248 -8.56 -30.60 2.12
C PHE A 248 -10.07 -30.28 2.06
N ILE A 249 -10.94 -31.27 1.89
CA ILE A 249 -12.35 -31.01 1.51
C ILE A 249 -13.37 -31.65 2.45
N ASP A 250 -13.15 -32.88 2.91
CA ASP A 250 -14.14 -33.59 3.73
C ASP A 250 -13.47 -34.72 4.54
N LEU A 251 -14.25 -35.38 5.40
CA LEU A 251 -13.93 -36.59 6.17
C LEU A 251 -13.27 -37.72 5.35
N HIS A 252 -13.39 -37.71 4.02
CA HIS A 252 -12.71 -38.66 3.14
C HIS A 252 -11.18 -38.50 3.12
N ASP A 253 -10.67 -37.34 3.54
CA ASP A 253 -9.24 -37.07 3.70
C ASP A 253 -8.73 -37.49 5.10
N LEU A 254 -9.61 -37.83 6.04
CA LEU A 254 -9.24 -38.35 7.37
C LEU A 254 -8.88 -39.84 7.28
N GLN A 255 -7.83 -40.24 7.99
CA GLN A 255 -7.41 -41.63 8.04
C GLN A 255 -8.32 -42.45 8.97
N GLY A 256 -8.51 -43.73 8.64
CA GLY A 256 -9.31 -44.63 9.47
C GLY A 256 -8.70 -44.78 10.87
N GLY A 257 -9.40 -44.26 11.90
CA GLY A 257 -8.95 -44.28 13.30
C GLY A 257 -8.74 -42.91 13.93
N GLU A 258 -8.78 -41.82 13.15
CA GLU A 258 -8.67 -40.45 13.67
C GLU A 258 -9.96 -40.01 14.39
N GLU A 259 -9.81 -39.22 15.47
CA GLU A 259 -10.94 -38.56 16.11
C GLU A 259 -11.40 -37.39 15.22
N TRP A 260 -12.47 -37.62 14.48
CA TRP A 260 -12.92 -36.73 13.42
C TRP A 260 -13.20 -35.28 13.86
N ASP A 261 -13.70 -35.05 15.09
CA ASP A 261 -13.95 -33.69 15.61
C ASP A 261 -12.62 -32.95 15.82
N ALA A 262 -11.70 -33.55 16.56
CA ALA A 262 -10.37 -32.98 16.81
C ALA A 262 -9.60 -32.71 15.50
N ALA A 263 -9.65 -33.65 14.55
CA ALA A 263 -8.94 -33.52 13.29
C ALA A 263 -9.45 -32.37 12.43
N ILE A 264 -10.77 -32.14 12.36
CA ILE A 264 -11.31 -31.02 11.56
C ILE A 264 -11.06 -29.67 12.24
N ARG A 265 -11.11 -29.59 13.57
CA ARG A 265 -10.75 -28.35 14.28
C ARG A 265 -9.28 -27.99 14.09
N ASP A 266 -8.41 -28.99 14.14
CA ASP A 266 -7.00 -28.83 13.81
C ASP A 266 -6.85 -28.32 12.36
N ARG A 267 -7.55 -28.90 11.39
CA ARG A 267 -7.52 -28.41 10.00
C ARG A 267 -8.05 -26.99 9.85
N ALA A 268 -9.16 -26.65 10.50
CA ALA A 268 -9.73 -25.31 10.46
C ALA A 268 -8.81 -24.24 11.06
N SER A 269 -8.03 -24.59 12.09
CA SER A 269 -7.09 -23.68 12.76
C SER A 269 -5.73 -23.55 12.07
N HIS A 270 -5.43 -24.39 11.08
CA HIS A 270 -4.13 -24.36 10.37
C HIS A 270 -4.24 -24.25 8.83
N SER A 271 -5.45 -24.21 8.26
CA SER A 271 -5.66 -24.14 6.80
C SER A 271 -6.45 -22.89 6.40
N ALA A 272 -6.15 -22.35 5.22
CA ALA A 272 -6.92 -21.24 4.66
C ALA A 272 -8.31 -21.76 4.24
N LEU A 273 -9.38 -21.19 4.78
CA LEU A 273 -10.73 -21.72 4.66
C LEU A 273 -11.50 -21.07 3.50
N LEU A 274 -11.90 -21.88 2.51
CA LEU A 274 -12.83 -21.48 1.46
C LEU A 274 -14.24 -21.94 1.83
N MET A 275 -15.09 -21.01 2.23
CA MET A 275 -16.50 -21.22 2.51
C MET A 275 -17.31 -21.23 1.21
N VAL A 276 -17.85 -22.39 0.80
CA VAL A 276 -18.79 -22.47 -0.32
C VAL A 276 -20.21 -22.28 0.20
N ARG A 277 -20.67 -21.02 0.25
CA ARG A 277 -21.93 -20.62 0.89
C ARG A 277 -23.12 -20.85 -0.05
N THR A 278 -23.83 -21.95 0.17
CA THR A 278 -25.10 -22.31 -0.50
C THR A 278 -26.30 -22.01 0.39
N ASP A 279 -27.53 -22.17 -0.14
CA ASP A 279 -28.78 -21.89 0.59
C ASP A 279 -28.93 -22.65 1.93
N LYS A 280 -28.22 -23.77 2.12
CA LYS A 280 -28.24 -24.58 3.36
C LYS A 280 -27.04 -24.32 4.27
N TYR A 281 -25.99 -23.66 3.78
CA TYR A 281 -24.70 -23.59 4.44
C TYR A 281 -24.78 -22.97 5.84
N ALA A 282 -25.41 -21.80 5.98
CA ALA A 282 -25.53 -21.11 7.27
C ALA A 282 -26.32 -21.88 8.34
N SER A 283 -27.14 -22.86 7.96
CA SER A 283 -27.95 -23.65 8.89
C SER A 283 -27.26 -24.90 9.44
N ARG A 284 -26.07 -25.23 8.94
CA ARG A 284 -25.33 -26.43 9.38
C ARG A 284 -24.43 -26.08 10.56
N GLU A 285 -24.60 -26.78 11.66
CA GLU A 285 -23.77 -26.60 12.87
C GLU A 285 -22.28 -26.82 12.57
N TRP A 286 -21.98 -27.78 11.72
CA TRP A 286 -20.59 -28.14 11.43
C TRP A 286 -19.85 -27.06 10.64
N THR A 287 -20.49 -26.48 9.63
CA THR A 287 -19.91 -25.35 8.87
C THR A 287 -19.75 -24.12 9.76
N GLN A 288 -20.67 -23.89 10.69
CA GLN A 288 -20.52 -22.85 11.72
C GLN A 288 -19.31 -23.09 12.62
N ARG A 289 -19.06 -24.34 13.04
CA ARG A 289 -17.88 -24.70 13.85
C ARG A 289 -16.58 -24.49 13.07
N GLU A 290 -16.51 -24.94 11.82
CA GLU A 290 -15.31 -24.78 10.98
C GLU A 290 -14.93 -23.29 10.81
N VAL A 291 -15.90 -22.44 10.49
CA VAL A 291 -15.67 -20.99 10.35
C VAL A 291 -15.27 -20.37 11.70
N LEU A 292 -15.89 -20.78 12.80
CA LEU A 292 -15.57 -20.30 14.15
C LEU A 292 -14.12 -20.62 14.54
N GLU A 293 -13.67 -21.86 14.32
CA GLU A 293 -12.31 -22.26 14.67
C GLU A 293 -11.27 -21.56 13.78
N ALA A 294 -11.56 -21.39 12.48
CA ALA A 294 -10.68 -20.64 11.58
C ALA A 294 -10.51 -19.18 12.05
N LYS A 295 -11.61 -18.48 12.35
CA LYS A 295 -11.59 -17.10 12.84
C LYS A 295 -10.86 -16.95 14.18
N ARG A 296 -11.02 -17.90 15.10
CA ARG A 296 -10.31 -17.90 16.39
C ARG A 296 -8.80 -18.08 16.27
N ALA A 297 -8.35 -18.78 15.22
CA ALA A 297 -6.94 -18.98 14.93
C ALA A 297 -6.36 -17.92 13.97
N ASP A 298 -7.11 -16.85 13.72
CA ASP A 298 -6.80 -15.82 12.71
C ASP A 298 -6.48 -16.42 11.33
N MET A 299 -7.10 -17.55 10.97
CA MET A 299 -6.88 -18.17 9.67
C MET A 299 -7.65 -17.43 8.58
N PRO A 300 -7.08 -17.29 7.36
CA PRO A 300 -7.77 -16.66 6.25
C PRO A 300 -9.09 -17.35 5.92
N VAL A 301 -10.18 -16.59 5.81
CA VAL A 301 -11.50 -17.09 5.38
C VAL A 301 -11.98 -16.30 4.17
N VAL A 302 -12.35 -17.01 3.10
CA VAL A 302 -12.98 -16.41 1.90
C VAL A 302 -14.29 -17.12 1.59
N CYS A 303 -15.32 -16.34 1.28
CA CYS A 303 -16.63 -16.85 0.87
C CYS A 303 -16.75 -16.92 -0.65
N LEU A 304 -17.09 -18.09 -1.20
CA LEU A 304 -17.66 -18.24 -2.53
C LEU A 304 -19.18 -18.35 -2.39
N SER A 305 -19.90 -17.25 -2.61
CA SER A 305 -21.35 -17.18 -2.44
C SER A 305 -22.08 -17.80 -3.64
N SER A 306 -22.63 -19.00 -3.46
CA SER A 306 -23.41 -19.76 -4.44
C SER A 306 -24.89 -19.86 -4.04
N LEU A 307 -25.43 -18.77 -3.48
CA LEU A 307 -26.84 -18.67 -3.13
C LEU A 307 -27.72 -18.67 -4.40
N THR A 308 -28.77 -19.49 -4.39
CA THR A 308 -29.71 -19.58 -5.52
C THR A 308 -31.06 -18.96 -5.16
N SER A 309 -31.61 -19.37 -4.02
CA SER A 309 -32.89 -18.89 -3.50
C SER A 309 -32.69 -17.96 -2.31
N GLY A 310 -31.47 -17.93 -1.75
CA GLY A 310 -31.13 -17.23 -0.51
C GLY A 310 -31.22 -18.15 0.71
N GLU A 311 -30.71 -17.66 1.83
CA GLU A 311 -30.75 -18.38 3.11
C GLU A 311 -32.01 -18.02 3.88
N GLN A 312 -32.65 -19.01 4.53
CA GLN A 312 -33.76 -18.73 5.44
C GLN A 312 -33.30 -17.98 6.70
N ARG A 313 -32.05 -18.20 7.12
CA ARG A 313 -31.40 -17.57 8.26
C ARG A 313 -29.89 -17.51 8.02
N GLY A 314 -29.32 -16.30 8.05
CA GLY A 314 -27.87 -16.10 8.01
C GLY A 314 -27.20 -16.40 9.35
N SER A 315 -25.87 -16.36 9.38
CA SER A 315 -25.05 -16.56 10.58
C SER A 315 -24.01 -15.47 10.69
N PHE A 316 -23.99 -14.74 11.82
CA PHE A 316 -22.95 -13.75 12.11
C PHE A 316 -21.55 -14.36 12.18
N LEU A 317 -21.43 -15.68 12.40
CA LEU A 317 -20.16 -16.40 12.32
C LEU A 317 -19.52 -16.30 10.93
N MET A 318 -20.34 -16.15 9.89
CA MET A 318 -19.94 -16.22 8.48
C MET A 318 -19.83 -14.85 7.80
N ASP A 319 -20.02 -13.76 8.55
CA ASP A 319 -19.91 -12.40 8.04
C ASP A 319 -18.47 -11.88 8.24
N HIS A 320 -18.19 -10.63 7.84
CA HIS A 320 -16.85 -10.01 7.91
C HIS A 320 -15.75 -10.77 7.16
N VAL A 321 -16.13 -11.48 6.08
CA VAL A 321 -15.18 -12.20 5.21
C VAL A 321 -15.27 -11.71 3.76
N PRO A 322 -14.14 -11.62 3.02
CA PRO A 322 -14.16 -11.34 1.59
C PRO A 322 -15.07 -12.33 0.85
N THR A 323 -15.95 -11.81 0.00
CA THR A 323 -16.95 -12.63 -0.70
C THR A 323 -16.84 -12.47 -2.21
N VAL A 324 -16.69 -13.60 -2.89
CA VAL A 324 -16.77 -13.71 -4.35
C VAL A 324 -18.12 -14.28 -4.74
N ALA A 325 -18.84 -13.58 -5.61
CA ALA A 325 -20.12 -14.05 -6.13
C ALA A 325 -19.91 -15.20 -7.12
N TYR A 326 -20.60 -16.31 -6.92
CA TYR A 326 -20.65 -17.42 -7.86
C TYR A 326 -21.85 -17.22 -8.81
N PRO A 327 -21.63 -17.08 -10.12
CA PRO A 327 -22.70 -16.91 -11.09
C PRO A 327 -23.67 -18.10 -11.08
N VAL A 328 -24.95 -17.81 -10.88
CA VAL A 328 -26.05 -18.79 -10.93
C VAL A 328 -26.88 -18.56 -12.19
N ASP A 329 -27.42 -19.64 -12.76
CA ASP A 329 -28.25 -19.57 -13.97
C ASP A 329 -29.60 -18.92 -13.64
N SER A 330 -29.67 -17.60 -13.75
CA SER A 330 -30.90 -16.85 -13.47
C SER A 330 -31.82 -16.70 -14.69
N ALA A 331 -31.57 -17.42 -15.81
CA ALA A 331 -32.24 -17.16 -17.08
C ALA A 331 -32.75 -18.40 -17.83
N THR A 332 -33.56 -19.27 -17.21
CA THR A 332 -34.42 -20.21 -17.98
C THR A 332 -35.75 -20.53 -17.27
N LYS A 333 -36.61 -19.53 -17.06
CA LYS A 333 -38.07 -19.74 -17.04
C LYS A 333 -38.86 -18.86 -18.02
N ARG A 334 -38.22 -17.95 -18.77
CA ARG A 334 -38.92 -17.13 -19.78
C ARG A 334 -38.50 -17.36 -21.24
N ASP A 335 -37.31 -17.90 -21.52
CA ASP A 335 -36.84 -18.10 -22.90
C ASP A 335 -36.39 -19.54 -23.22
N ALA A 336 -37.15 -20.54 -22.76
CA ALA A 336 -36.91 -21.95 -23.09
C ALA A 336 -37.11 -22.31 -24.59
N ALA A 337 -37.34 -21.32 -25.46
CA ALA A 337 -37.52 -21.50 -26.89
C ALA A 337 -36.29 -21.10 -27.74
N ALA A 338 -35.21 -20.57 -27.16
CA ALA A 338 -34.05 -20.08 -27.91
C ALA A 338 -32.67 -20.44 -27.30
N GLY A 339 -32.57 -21.52 -26.51
CA GLY A 339 -31.32 -21.92 -25.84
C GLY A 339 -30.28 -22.53 -26.80
N GLY A 340 -29.32 -21.72 -27.26
CA GLY A 340 -28.11 -22.17 -27.95
C GLY A 340 -26.99 -22.62 -27.00
N SER A 341 -26.09 -23.50 -27.47
CA SER A 341 -24.93 -24.02 -26.71
C SER A 341 -23.99 -22.93 -26.16
N ASP A 342 -23.98 -21.76 -26.80
CA ASP A 342 -23.08 -20.65 -26.46
C ASP A 342 -23.39 -20.03 -25.08
N SER A 343 -24.65 -20.10 -24.63
CA SER A 343 -25.08 -19.57 -23.33
C SER A 343 -24.53 -20.38 -22.13
N GLN A 344 -24.49 -21.71 -22.25
CA GLN A 344 -23.98 -22.59 -21.19
C GLN A 344 -22.45 -22.63 -21.12
N ALA A 345 -21.77 -22.53 -22.26
CA ALA A 345 -20.31 -22.41 -22.31
C ALA A 345 -19.86 -21.10 -21.62
N SER A 346 -20.54 -20.00 -21.90
CA SER A 346 -20.27 -18.70 -21.26
C SER A 346 -20.47 -18.74 -19.74
N LEU A 347 -21.58 -19.29 -19.24
CA LEU A 347 -21.84 -19.42 -17.79
C LEU A 347 -20.79 -20.29 -17.09
N THR A 348 -20.36 -21.40 -17.73
CA THR A 348 -19.34 -22.28 -17.17
C THR A 348 -18.02 -21.52 -16.99
N THR A 349 -17.59 -20.77 -17.99
CA THR A 349 -16.38 -19.92 -17.92
C THR A 349 -16.48 -18.87 -16.81
N MET A 350 -17.64 -18.22 -16.65
CA MET A 350 -17.85 -17.25 -15.55
C MET A 350 -17.77 -17.92 -14.17
N GLN A 351 -18.34 -19.12 -14.02
CA GLN A 351 -18.27 -19.90 -12.79
C GLN A 351 -16.85 -20.37 -12.46
N GLU A 352 -16.11 -20.87 -13.45
CA GLU A 352 -14.71 -21.24 -13.28
C GLU A 352 -13.86 -20.02 -12.90
N ARG A 353 -14.11 -18.85 -13.51
CA ARG A 353 -13.44 -17.60 -13.16
C ARG A 353 -13.77 -17.14 -11.74
N ALA A 354 -15.01 -17.28 -11.28
CA ALA A 354 -15.38 -16.98 -9.90
C ALA A 354 -14.65 -17.87 -8.89
N VAL A 355 -14.53 -19.18 -9.18
CA VAL A 355 -13.75 -20.11 -8.34
C VAL A 355 -12.28 -19.70 -8.29
N ILE A 356 -11.64 -19.41 -9.43
CA ILE A 356 -10.24 -18.97 -9.46
C ILE A 356 -10.07 -17.64 -8.74
N THR A 357 -11.01 -16.71 -8.87
CA THR A 357 -11.00 -15.44 -8.15
C THR A 357 -11.04 -15.65 -6.64
N ALA A 358 -11.86 -16.60 -6.15
CA ALA A 358 -11.91 -16.94 -4.73
C ALA A 358 -10.61 -17.60 -4.24
N LEU A 359 -10.00 -18.48 -5.04
CA LEU A 359 -8.70 -19.08 -4.72
C LEU A 359 -7.56 -18.03 -4.71
N ASN A 360 -7.55 -17.11 -5.68
CA ASN A 360 -6.62 -15.98 -5.70
C ASN A 360 -6.78 -15.14 -4.44
N ARG A 361 -8.02 -14.75 -4.10
CA ARG A 361 -8.30 -13.97 -2.90
C ARG A 361 -7.84 -14.69 -1.62
N LEU A 362 -8.00 -16.01 -1.55
CA LEU A 362 -7.57 -16.79 -0.39
C LEU A 362 -6.05 -16.79 -0.23
N VAL A 363 -5.29 -16.85 -1.33
CA VAL A 363 -3.82 -16.67 -1.31
C VAL A 363 -3.44 -15.26 -0.89
N ASP A 364 -4.18 -14.24 -1.35
CA ASP A 364 -3.92 -12.86 -0.96
C ASP A 364 -4.15 -12.64 0.54
N GLU A 365 -5.22 -13.20 1.11
CA GLU A 365 -5.49 -13.15 2.56
C GLU A 365 -4.44 -13.92 3.36
N ALA A 366 -3.96 -15.07 2.87
CA ALA A 366 -2.85 -15.79 3.49
C ALA A 366 -1.54 -14.99 3.46
N LEU A 367 -1.25 -14.32 2.34
CA LEU A 367 -0.09 -13.44 2.23
C LEU A 367 -0.23 -12.21 3.14
N LYS A 368 -1.41 -11.57 3.17
CA LYS A 368 -1.71 -10.43 4.06
C LYS A 368 -1.47 -10.80 5.52
N ARG A 369 -1.97 -11.97 5.94
CA ARG A 369 -1.72 -12.54 7.27
C ARG A 369 -0.25 -12.69 7.58
N ALA A 370 0.49 -13.34 6.69
CA ALA A 370 1.92 -13.58 6.87
C ALA A 370 2.71 -12.27 6.94
N LEU A 371 2.38 -11.29 6.08
CA LEU A 371 3.01 -9.96 6.09
C LEU A 371 2.69 -9.19 7.37
N TRP A 372 1.44 -9.25 7.85
CA TRP A 372 1.02 -8.56 9.07
C TRP A 372 1.80 -9.03 10.29
N ARG A 373 1.96 -10.35 10.47
CA ARG A 373 2.76 -10.93 11.57
C ARG A 373 4.22 -10.47 11.59
N HIS A 374 4.76 -10.17 10.42
CA HIS A 374 6.13 -9.69 10.28
C HIS A 374 6.29 -8.18 10.44
N GLN A 375 5.20 -7.43 10.67
CA GLN A 375 5.28 -6.03 11.04
C GLN A 375 5.73 -5.88 12.50
N GLU A 376 6.34 -4.74 12.81
CA GLU A 376 6.98 -4.53 14.12
C GLU A 376 5.98 -4.63 15.29
N ILE A 377 4.81 -4.00 15.18
CA ILE A 377 3.79 -4.00 16.25
C ILE A 377 3.17 -5.41 16.45
N PRO A 378 2.64 -6.09 15.41
CA PRO A 378 2.11 -7.44 15.58
C PRO A 378 3.15 -8.45 16.10
N ARG A 379 4.38 -8.38 15.60
CA ARG A 379 5.47 -9.25 16.06
C ARG A 379 5.80 -9.02 17.53
N ASP A 380 5.80 -7.77 17.98
CA ASP A 380 6.00 -7.42 19.39
C ASP A 380 4.87 -7.96 20.28
N VAL A 381 3.61 -7.83 19.84
CA VAL A 381 2.44 -8.41 20.52
C VAL A 381 2.56 -9.93 20.62
N GLU A 382 2.87 -10.62 19.51
CA GLU A 382 3.02 -12.09 19.50
C GLU A 382 4.21 -12.55 20.36
N ALA A 383 5.33 -11.84 20.34
CA ALA A 383 6.50 -12.16 21.17
C ALA A 383 6.18 -12.04 22.67
N ARG A 384 5.47 -10.99 23.09
CA ARG A 384 5.06 -10.79 24.49
C ARG A 384 4.05 -11.84 24.95
N LEU A 385 3.05 -12.16 24.13
CA LEU A 385 2.04 -13.17 24.45
C LEU A 385 2.61 -14.59 24.43
N GLY A 386 3.48 -14.91 23.46
CA GLY A 386 4.14 -16.23 23.34
C GLY A 386 5.18 -16.51 24.43
N ALA A 387 5.83 -15.47 24.97
CA ALA A 387 6.72 -15.57 26.13
C ALA A 387 5.95 -15.82 27.46
N SER A 388 4.61 -15.75 27.45
CA SER A 388 3.76 -15.99 28.60
C SER A 388 3.15 -17.40 28.60
N SER A 389 3.92 -18.37 29.11
CA SER A 389 3.30 -19.53 29.78
C SER A 389 3.99 -19.97 31.06
N LEU A 390 5.20 -19.44 31.40
CA LEU A 390 5.89 -19.86 32.62
C LEU A 390 6.54 -18.73 33.45
N ASP A 391 7.04 -17.63 32.88
CA ASP A 391 7.84 -16.65 33.65
C ASP A 391 7.21 -15.25 33.83
N ALA A 392 6.26 -14.82 33.00
CA ALA A 392 5.67 -13.46 33.08
C ALA A 392 4.79 -13.22 34.32
N ALA A 393 4.28 -14.28 34.95
CA ALA A 393 3.46 -14.19 36.16
C ALA A 393 4.26 -13.74 37.42
N ALA A 394 5.60 -13.70 37.35
CA ALA A 394 6.45 -13.40 38.50
C ALA A 394 6.97 -11.95 38.56
N ALA A 395 6.76 -11.15 37.52
CA ALA A 395 7.31 -9.79 37.41
C ALA A 395 6.26 -8.69 37.10
N SER A 396 4.96 -8.98 37.23
CA SER A 396 3.89 -8.12 36.72
C SER A 396 3.90 -6.72 37.33
N GLY A 397 4.13 -5.70 36.50
CA GLY A 397 3.43 -4.43 36.66
C GLY A 397 1.92 -4.65 36.57
N SER A 398 1.12 -3.68 36.99
CA SER A 398 -0.35 -3.77 36.98
C SER A 398 -0.96 -3.74 35.56
N ASN A 399 -0.14 -3.67 34.51
CA ASN A 399 -0.55 -3.36 33.15
C ASN A 399 0.34 -4.06 32.11
N ASN A 400 -0.17 -4.22 30.88
CA ASN A 400 0.59 -4.74 29.75
C ASN A 400 1.41 -3.61 29.09
N ASP A 401 2.72 -3.81 28.96
CA ASP A 401 3.59 -2.82 28.30
C ASP A 401 3.48 -2.95 26.78
N GLY A 402 2.73 -2.06 26.11
CA GLY A 402 2.61 -1.99 24.65
C GLY A 402 1.18 -2.21 24.12
N PHE A 403 1.02 -2.59 22.85
CA PHE A 403 -0.30 -2.99 22.33
C PHE A 403 -0.75 -4.32 22.95
N ASP A 404 -2.05 -4.47 23.21
CA ASP A 404 -2.64 -5.68 23.80
C ASP A 404 -2.99 -6.75 22.76
N ALA A 405 -3.39 -6.30 21.57
CA ALA A 405 -3.76 -7.18 20.46
C ALA A 405 -3.41 -6.55 19.12
N ALA A 406 -3.06 -7.42 18.16
CA ALA A 406 -2.83 -7.01 16.79
C ALA A 406 -3.43 -8.00 15.77
N PRO A 407 -4.76 -8.20 15.75
CA PRO A 407 -5.39 -9.17 14.86
C PRO A 407 -5.19 -8.80 13.39
N VAL A 408 -5.15 -9.82 12.52
CA VAL A 408 -4.95 -9.67 11.07
C VAL A 408 -6.20 -9.12 10.37
N HIS A 409 -7.36 -9.26 11.01
CA HIS A 409 -8.65 -8.80 10.52
C HIS A 409 -9.23 -7.74 11.47
N PRO A 410 -10.11 -6.84 10.98
CA PRO A 410 -10.82 -5.91 11.84
C PRO A 410 -11.51 -6.64 13.00
N PRO A 411 -11.48 -6.09 14.22
CA PRO A 411 -11.98 -6.80 15.39
C PRO A 411 -13.48 -7.04 15.26
N GLU A 412 -13.86 -8.30 15.44
CA GLU A 412 -15.25 -8.76 15.45
C GLU A 412 -15.58 -9.45 16.78
N PRO A 413 -16.87 -9.57 17.17
CA PRO A 413 -17.25 -10.10 18.48
C PRO A 413 -16.64 -11.47 18.81
N LEU A 414 -16.48 -12.32 17.81
CA LEU A 414 -15.99 -13.69 18.00
C LEU A 414 -14.53 -13.74 18.41
N MET A 415 -13.69 -12.99 17.71
CA MET A 415 -12.27 -12.87 18.04
C MET A 415 -12.10 -12.11 19.36
N LEU A 416 -12.85 -11.01 19.52
CA LEU A 416 -12.72 -10.13 20.67
C LEU A 416 -13.12 -10.84 21.97
N THR A 417 -14.21 -11.62 22.00
CA THR A 417 -14.61 -12.31 23.24
C THR A 417 -13.59 -13.35 23.72
N SER A 418 -12.96 -14.12 22.82
CA SER A 418 -11.86 -15.02 23.19
C SER A 418 -10.67 -14.26 23.74
N PHE A 419 -10.29 -13.18 23.06
CA PHE A 419 -9.17 -12.34 23.45
C PHE A 419 -9.40 -11.66 24.81
N LEU A 420 -10.52 -10.94 24.99
CA LEU A 420 -10.86 -10.23 26.24
C LEU A 420 -10.89 -11.19 27.44
N THR A 421 -11.37 -12.41 27.23
CA THR A 421 -11.37 -13.45 28.28
C THR A 421 -9.95 -13.83 28.70
N ALA A 422 -9.06 -14.06 27.73
CA ALA A 422 -7.67 -14.40 28.00
C ALA A 422 -6.91 -13.23 28.63
N HIS A 423 -7.09 -12.01 28.11
CA HIS A 423 -6.45 -10.80 28.60
C HIS A 423 -6.87 -10.49 30.04
N LYS A 424 -8.17 -10.49 30.37
CA LYS A 424 -8.63 -10.28 31.76
C LYS A 424 -8.18 -11.36 32.75
N GLN A 425 -7.90 -12.58 32.28
CA GLN A 425 -7.31 -13.62 33.11
C GLN A 425 -5.84 -13.33 33.42
N ALA A 426 -5.09 -12.81 32.44
CA ALA A 426 -3.69 -12.44 32.58
C ALA A 426 -3.49 -11.11 33.34
N PHE A 427 -4.35 -10.12 33.08
CA PHE A 427 -4.26 -8.75 33.61
C PHE A 427 -5.59 -8.31 34.25
N PRO A 428 -5.96 -8.81 35.44
CA PRO A 428 -7.28 -8.56 36.04
C PRO A 428 -7.54 -7.10 36.45
N GLN A 429 -6.49 -6.31 36.66
CA GLN A 429 -6.55 -4.91 37.10
C GLN A 429 -6.34 -3.91 35.98
N ASP A 430 -6.07 -4.37 34.76
CA ASP A 430 -5.93 -3.50 33.62
C ASP A 430 -7.31 -3.15 33.05
N HIS A 431 -7.60 -1.86 32.95
CA HIS A 431 -8.86 -1.31 32.45
C HIS A 431 -8.71 -0.65 31.08
N HIS A 432 -7.50 -0.67 30.50
CA HIS A 432 -7.18 -0.12 29.18
C HIS A 432 -7.16 -1.23 28.14
N LEU A 433 -7.37 -0.87 26.87
CA LEU A 433 -7.23 -1.80 25.76
C LEU A 433 -6.67 -1.10 24.53
N TRP A 434 -5.51 -1.53 24.08
CA TRP A 434 -4.85 -1.10 22.85
C TRP A 434 -4.87 -2.20 21.81
N LEU A 435 -5.71 -2.06 20.79
CA LEU A 435 -5.81 -3.00 19.67
C LEU A 435 -5.48 -2.31 18.36
N LEU A 436 -4.54 -2.89 17.60
CA LEU A 436 -4.19 -2.43 16.26
C LEU A 436 -4.65 -3.46 15.21
N HIS A 437 -5.39 -3.05 14.19
CA HIS A 437 -5.79 -3.94 13.08
C HIS A 437 -5.54 -3.27 11.73
N PRO A 438 -5.43 -4.02 10.61
CA PRO A 438 -5.28 -3.41 9.30
C PRO A 438 -6.47 -2.50 8.93
N ASP A 439 -6.21 -1.40 8.21
CA ASP A 439 -7.25 -0.62 7.53
C ASP A 439 -8.16 -1.50 6.63
N PRO A 440 -9.40 -1.05 6.36
CA PRO A 440 -10.03 0.20 6.84
C PRO A 440 -10.38 0.17 8.34
N PRO A 441 -10.47 1.34 9.00
CA PRO A 441 -11.00 1.42 10.36
C PRO A 441 -12.44 0.92 10.40
N LEU A 442 -12.87 0.40 11.55
CA LEU A 442 -14.26 -0.02 11.76
C LEU A 442 -15.23 1.13 11.49
N LEU A 443 -16.35 0.81 10.86
CA LEU A 443 -17.42 1.79 10.73
C LEU A 443 -18.00 2.13 12.11
N PRO A 444 -18.53 3.34 12.31
CA PRO A 444 -18.94 3.80 13.63
C PRO A 444 -19.93 2.89 14.38
N PRO A 445 -20.95 2.29 13.72
CA PRO A 445 -21.81 1.32 14.38
C PRO A 445 -21.08 0.06 14.85
N GLU A 446 -20.14 -0.46 14.05
CA GLU A 446 -19.35 -1.65 14.39
C GLU A 446 -18.39 -1.35 15.54
N HIS A 447 -17.72 -0.20 15.46
CA HIS A 447 -16.82 0.27 16.50
C HIS A 447 -17.55 0.46 17.85
N GLU A 448 -18.74 1.09 17.86
CA GLU A 448 -19.51 1.24 19.12
C GLU A 448 -19.86 -0.11 19.73
N ILE A 449 -20.30 -1.08 18.91
CA ILE A 449 -20.58 -2.43 19.41
C ILE A 449 -19.31 -3.07 19.99
N MET A 450 -18.14 -2.87 19.36
CA MET A 450 -16.88 -3.40 19.90
C MET A 450 -16.52 -2.75 21.24
N VAL A 451 -16.70 -1.44 21.38
CA VAL A 451 -16.48 -0.72 22.65
C VAL A 451 -17.46 -1.18 23.73
N ASP A 452 -18.74 -1.39 23.39
CA ASP A 452 -19.74 -1.94 24.29
C ASP A 452 -19.33 -3.34 24.80
N LEU A 453 -18.80 -4.20 23.91
CA LEU A 453 -18.29 -5.52 24.29
C LEU A 453 -17.11 -5.42 25.25
N CYS A 454 -16.14 -4.55 24.99
CA CYS A 454 -15.04 -4.29 25.92
C CYS A 454 -15.55 -3.77 27.27
N ALA A 455 -16.50 -2.83 27.27
CA ALA A 455 -17.07 -2.28 28.50
C ALA A 455 -17.77 -3.37 29.33
N LEU A 456 -18.51 -4.28 28.68
CA LEU A 456 -19.13 -5.44 29.34
C LEU A 456 -18.09 -6.41 29.93
N SER A 457 -16.88 -6.45 29.38
CA SER A 457 -15.75 -7.22 29.89
C SER A 457 -14.94 -6.49 30.98
N GLY A 458 -15.34 -5.28 31.39
CA GLY A 458 -14.73 -4.54 32.50
C GLY A 458 -13.57 -3.61 32.10
N TYR A 459 -13.54 -3.15 30.84
CA TYR A 459 -12.66 -2.09 30.37
C TYR A 459 -13.38 -0.74 30.40
N ASP A 460 -12.65 0.35 30.60
CA ASP A 460 -13.22 1.69 30.62
C ASP A 460 -13.41 2.19 29.18
N ARG A 461 -14.61 2.72 28.86
CA ARG A 461 -14.98 3.07 27.46
C ARG A 461 -14.02 4.07 26.81
N ASP A 462 -13.54 5.04 27.58
CA ASP A 462 -12.60 6.08 27.17
C ASP A 462 -11.16 5.58 27.03
N GLN A 463 -10.89 4.37 27.52
CA GLN A 463 -9.59 3.70 27.50
C GLN A 463 -9.56 2.52 26.51
N VAL A 464 -10.57 2.38 25.65
CA VAL A 464 -10.61 1.38 24.57
C VAL A 464 -10.19 2.02 23.25
N HIS A 465 -9.01 1.64 22.77
CA HIS A 465 -8.39 2.14 21.56
C HIS A 465 -8.36 1.05 20.47
N LEU A 466 -9.31 1.12 19.54
CA LEU A 466 -9.39 0.23 18.37
C LEU A 466 -8.89 0.99 17.14
N LEU A 467 -7.65 0.75 16.75
CA LEU A 467 -6.94 1.59 15.79
C LEU A 467 -6.40 0.80 14.61
N THR A 468 -6.12 1.55 13.55
CA THR A 468 -5.34 1.12 12.40
C THR A 468 -3.99 1.81 12.41
N PRO A 469 -2.97 1.30 11.69
CA PRO A 469 -1.68 2.00 11.59
C PRO A 469 -1.83 3.46 11.17
N ARG A 470 -2.66 3.76 10.17
CA ARG A 470 -2.89 5.14 9.70
C ARG A 470 -3.52 6.02 10.78
N THR A 471 -4.57 5.53 11.45
CA THR A 471 -5.25 6.32 12.51
C THR A 471 -4.36 6.52 13.73
N PHE A 472 -3.58 5.51 14.14
CA PHE A 472 -2.61 5.62 15.22
C PHE A 472 -1.56 6.70 14.94
N PHE A 473 -0.85 6.64 13.81
CA PHE A 473 0.20 7.61 13.50
C PHE A 473 -0.37 9.01 13.17
N ALA A 474 -1.56 9.10 12.57
CA ALA A 474 -2.21 10.39 12.31
C ALA A 474 -2.62 11.11 13.60
N ALA A 475 -2.91 10.38 14.68
CA ALA A 475 -3.18 10.93 16.01
C ALA A 475 -1.90 11.28 16.80
N GLY A 476 -0.72 11.17 16.18
CA GLY A 476 0.57 11.39 16.85
C GLY A 476 1.00 10.21 17.72
N GLY A 477 0.58 9.00 17.36
CA GLY A 477 0.86 7.78 18.11
C GLY A 477 2.35 7.45 18.21
N VAL A 478 2.79 7.06 19.40
CA VAL A 478 4.17 6.64 19.69
C VAL A 478 4.17 5.35 20.51
N TRP A 479 5.03 4.39 20.15
CA TRP A 479 5.13 3.06 20.80
C TRP A 479 6.58 2.59 20.98
N GLY A 480 6.85 1.59 21.83
CA GLY A 480 8.15 0.92 21.96
C GLY A 480 8.81 0.95 23.34
N ASP A 481 8.38 1.83 24.24
CA ASP A 481 8.78 1.85 25.66
C ASP A 481 7.57 2.18 26.54
N GLY A 482 7.02 1.13 27.19
CA GLY A 482 5.77 1.16 27.95
C GLY A 482 4.51 1.19 27.08
N GLU A 483 3.41 1.65 27.68
CA GLU A 483 2.11 1.79 26.99
C GLU A 483 2.19 2.71 25.76
N PRO A 484 1.44 2.40 24.68
CA PRO A 484 1.27 3.30 23.56
C PRO A 484 0.70 4.64 24.05
N SER A 485 1.09 5.72 23.39
CA SER A 485 0.60 7.06 23.72
C SER A 485 0.14 7.78 22.46
N LEU A 486 -0.83 8.67 22.61
CA LEU A 486 -1.35 9.51 21.55
C LEU A 486 -1.22 10.97 21.98
N THR A 487 -0.84 11.86 21.05
CA THR A 487 -0.81 13.30 21.31
C THR A 487 -2.21 13.85 21.57
N ASN A 488 -3.22 13.30 20.87
CA ASN A 488 -4.63 13.61 21.07
C ASN A 488 -5.43 12.30 21.17
N SER A 489 -6.51 12.31 21.97
CA SER A 489 -7.44 11.17 21.97
C SER A 489 -8.00 10.96 20.56
N ASN A 490 -8.08 9.72 20.10
CA ASN A 490 -8.73 9.38 18.81
C ASN A 490 -10.21 9.81 18.75
N LEU A 491 -10.81 10.12 19.90
CA LEU A 491 -12.18 10.62 20.04
C LEU A 491 -12.26 12.16 20.13
N ALA A 492 -11.12 12.87 20.08
CA ALA A 492 -11.08 14.32 20.17
C ALA A 492 -11.49 14.98 18.84
N LEU A 493 -12.31 16.04 18.94
CA LEU A 493 -12.60 16.94 17.81
C LEU A 493 -11.36 17.70 17.32
N GLU A 494 -10.38 17.91 18.21
CA GLU A 494 -9.12 18.57 17.91
C GLU A 494 -8.07 17.53 17.54
N ARG A 495 -7.56 17.64 16.31
CA ARG A 495 -6.53 16.76 15.75
C ARG A 495 -5.20 17.52 15.63
N PRO A 496 -4.04 16.83 15.60
CA PRO A 496 -2.73 17.48 15.71
C PRO A 496 -2.46 18.60 14.69
N LEU A 497 -3.05 18.48 13.49
CA LEU A 497 -2.81 19.39 12.37
C LEU A 497 -4.04 20.25 12.00
N ALA A 498 -5.02 20.41 12.92
CA ALA A 498 -6.32 21.07 12.68
C ALA A 498 -6.29 22.43 11.93
N THR A 499 -5.18 23.16 12.05
CA THR A 499 -4.98 24.50 11.46
C THR A 499 -3.84 24.55 10.45
N ARG A 500 -3.31 23.40 9.99
CA ARG A 500 -2.14 23.33 9.13
C ARG A 500 -2.50 22.99 7.70
N MET A 501 -1.84 23.67 6.78
CA MET A 501 -1.99 23.51 5.34
C MET A 501 -0.66 23.12 4.70
N LEU A 502 -0.60 21.94 4.11
CA LEU A 502 0.59 21.47 3.39
C LEU A 502 0.47 21.81 1.90
N GLY A 503 1.43 22.59 1.38
CA GLY A 503 1.59 22.81 -0.05
C GLY A 503 2.36 21.66 -0.69
N ILE A 504 1.78 20.99 -1.68
CA ILE A 504 2.48 19.96 -2.45
C ILE A 504 2.98 20.56 -3.77
N SER A 505 4.30 20.53 -3.93
CA SER A 505 5.02 20.91 -5.13
C SER A 505 5.55 19.66 -5.81
N MET A 506 4.98 19.33 -6.97
CA MET A 506 5.31 18.09 -7.65
C MET A 506 5.40 18.30 -9.15
N ALA A 507 6.40 17.69 -9.79
CA ALA A 507 6.38 17.42 -11.22
C ALA A 507 7.04 16.08 -11.55
N LYS A 508 6.63 15.45 -12.66
CA LYS A 508 7.23 14.19 -13.13
C LYS A 508 8.73 14.33 -13.36
N SER A 509 9.51 13.46 -12.74
CA SER A 509 10.96 13.38 -12.90
C SER A 509 11.32 12.75 -14.25
N PRO A 510 12.29 13.30 -15.01
CA PRO A 510 12.74 12.72 -16.27
C PRO A 510 13.38 11.32 -16.11
N ASP A 511 13.94 11.05 -14.94
CA ASP A 511 14.71 9.86 -14.57
C ASP A 511 13.89 8.82 -13.78
N LEU A 512 12.56 8.97 -13.70
CA LEU A 512 11.70 8.12 -12.86
C LEU A 512 11.83 6.62 -13.18
N GLU A 513 11.75 6.24 -14.46
CA GLU A 513 11.89 4.85 -14.91
C GLU A 513 13.33 4.34 -14.73
N ALA A 514 14.33 5.21 -14.90
CA ALA A 514 15.74 4.92 -14.64
C ALA A 514 16.06 4.71 -13.16
N ARG A 515 15.13 5.08 -12.25
CA ARG A 515 15.17 4.77 -10.81
C ARG A 515 14.36 3.53 -10.45
N GLY A 516 13.69 2.93 -11.42
CA GLY A 516 12.78 1.81 -11.18
C GLY A 516 11.39 2.20 -10.70
N LEU A 517 11.05 3.48 -10.73
CA LEU A 517 9.75 4.00 -10.31
C LEU A 517 8.84 4.19 -11.53
N SER A 518 7.56 4.37 -11.26
CA SER A 518 6.52 4.63 -12.27
C SER A 518 5.64 5.79 -11.84
N ASP A 519 4.85 6.31 -12.78
CA ASP A 519 3.87 7.37 -12.50
C ASP A 519 2.92 7.01 -11.34
N ARG A 520 2.61 5.71 -11.16
CA ARG A 520 1.79 5.22 -10.04
C ARG A 520 2.42 5.41 -8.66
N HIS A 521 3.75 5.37 -8.56
CA HIS A 521 4.43 5.64 -7.28
C HIS A 521 4.22 7.08 -6.84
N LEU A 522 4.22 8.02 -7.79
CA LEU A 522 3.99 9.43 -7.52
C LEU A 522 2.53 9.71 -7.14
N GLU A 523 1.58 9.08 -7.84
CA GLU A 523 0.15 9.13 -7.48
C GLU A 523 -0.09 8.60 -6.06
N LEU A 524 0.52 7.45 -5.71
CA LEU A 524 0.40 6.85 -4.39
C LEU A 524 1.04 7.73 -3.31
N ALA A 525 2.23 8.30 -3.55
CA ALA A 525 2.88 9.21 -2.62
C ALA A 525 2.00 10.42 -2.29
N VAL A 526 1.42 11.05 -3.31
CA VAL A 526 0.52 12.19 -3.12
C VAL A 526 -0.77 11.77 -2.40
N ALA A 527 -1.35 10.61 -2.75
CA ALA A 527 -2.57 10.10 -2.12
C ALA A 527 -2.37 9.74 -0.64
N GLU A 528 -1.28 9.07 -0.27
CA GLU A 528 -0.98 8.70 1.11
C GLU A 528 -0.63 9.92 1.97
N VAL A 529 0.17 10.86 1.45
CA VAL A 529 0.42 12.15 2.13
C VAL A 529 -0.91 12.88 2.35
N ALA A 530 -1.77 12.91 1.34
CA ALA A 530 -3.06 13.54 1.44
C ALA A 530 -3.95 12.90 2.51
N GLN A 531 -4.02 11.57 2.50
CA GLN A 531 -4.80 10.80 3.46
C GLN A 531 -4.32 11.04 4.90
N MET A 532 -3.02 10.98 5.14
CA MET A 532 -2.44 11.19 6.47
C MET A 532 -2.63 12.62 6.98
N MET A 533 -2.49 13.64 6.11
CA MET A 533 -2.79 15.03 6.47
C MET A 533 -4.25 15.20 6.93
N LEU A 534 -5.21 14.67 6.17
CA LEU A 534 -6.64 14.75 6.49
C LEU A 534 -6.99 13.99 7.78
N LEU A 535 -6.43 12.79 7.96
CA LEU A 535 -6.61 12.01 9.19
C LEU A 535 -6.06 12.74 10.41
N ALA A 536 -4.94 13.46 10.26
CA ALA A 536 -4.36 14.32 11.30
C ALA A 536 -5.08 15.68 11.45
N GLY A 537 -6.09 15.96 10.63
CA GLY A 537 -6.92 17.17 10.66
C GLY A 537 -6.36 18.38 9.91
N GLY A 538 -5.25 18.21 9.20
CA GLY A 538 -4.71 19.24 8.31
C GLY A 538 -5.32 19.15 6.92
N GLY A 539 -5.06 20.16 6.10
CA GLY A 539 -5.46 20.13 4.71
C GLY A 539 -4.29 20.29 3.75
N ILE A 540 -4.59 20.25 2.46
CA ILE A 540 -3.60 20.24 1.40
C ILE A 540 -3.93 21.31 0.37
N THR A 541 -2.90 22.02 -0.10
CA THR A 541 -2.99 22.82 -1.30
C THR A 541 -2.06 22.27 -2.38
N TYR A 542 -2.54 22.27 -3.62
CA TYR A 542 -1.77 21.84 -4.77
C TYR A 542 -1.84 22.91 -5.85
N ALA A 543 -0.67 23.34 -6.34
CA ALA A 543 -0.58 24.29 -7.44
C ALA A 543 -0.52 23.55 -8.78
N GLY A 544 -1.55 23.67 -9.61
CA GLY A 544 -1.60 22.98 -10.89
C GLY A 544 -2.97 23.05 -11.57
N ALA A 545 -3.15 22.27 -12.64
CA ALA A 545 -4.44 22.18 -13.30
C ALA A 545 -4.82 20.75 -13.68
N LEU A 546 -6.12 20.50 -13.62
CA LEU A 546 -6.75 19.23 -13.98
C LEU A 546 -6.51 18.94 -15.47
N LYS A 547 -5.98 17.75 -15.77
CA LYS A 547 -5.79 17.24 -17.14
C LYS A 547 -4.96 18.12 -18.09
N THR A 548 -4.17 19.08 -17.59
CA THR A 548 -3.34 19.96 -18.43
C THR A 548 -1.89 19.49 -18.57
N HIS A 549 -1.43 18.55 -17.74
CA HIS A 549 -0.09 17.98 -17.78
C HIS A 549 -0.13 16.44 -17.79
N ALA A 550 0.94 15.81 -18.27
CA ALA A 550 1.10 14.36 -18.16
C ALA A 550 1.23 13.98 -16.67
N LEU A 551 0.28 13.15 -16.21
CA LEU A 551 -0.10 12.76 -14.84
C LEU A 551 -1.13 13.71 -14.16
N ASP A 552 -2.36 13.21 -13.96
CA ASP A 552 -3.47 13.95 -13.33
C ASP A 552 -3.51 13.68 -11.81
N LEU A 553 -2.48 14.15 -11.10
CA LEU A 553 -2.33 13.95 -9.65
C LEU A 553 -3.42 14.61 -8.82
N THR A 554 -4.01 15.68 -9.36
CA THR A 554 -5.15 16.35 -8.75
C THR A 554 -6.30 15.36 -8.55
N ALA A 555 -6.50 14.40 -9.47
CA ALA A 555 -7.52 13.36 -9.31
C ALA A 555 -7.23 12.44 -8.12
N ALA A 556 -5.96 12.08 -7.88
CA ALA A 556 -5.57 11.24 -6.74
C ALA A 556 -5.86 11.92 -5.38
N VAL A 557 -5.61 13.23 -5.28
CA VAL A 557 -5.95 14.02 -4.08
C VAL A 557 -7.46 14.12 -3.91
N ILE A 558 -8.20 14.47 -4.98
CA ILE A 558 -9.67 14.60 -4.92
C ILE A 558 -10.32 13.28 -4.50
N ASP A 559 -9.91 12.15 -5.08
CA ASP A 559 -10.42 10.83 -4.75
C ASP A 559 -10.16 10.47 -3.27
N THR A 560 -8.98 10.84 -2.76
CA THR A 560 -8.65 10.69 -1.33
C THR A 560 -9.54 11.54 -0.43
N VAL A 561 -9.79 12.81 -0.79
CA VAL A 561 -10.67 13.70 -0.03
C VAL A 561 -12.12 13.18 -0.05
N VAL A 562 -12.60 12.69 -1.20
CA VAL A 562 -13.95 12.10 -1.32
C VAL A 562 -14.08 10.87 -0.42
N ARG A 563 -13.09 9.97 -0.41
CA ARG A 563 -13.06 8.83 0.52
C ARG A 563 -13.11 9.27 1.98
N TYR A 564 -12.27 10.23 2.35
CA TYR A 564 -12.24 10.79 3.70
C TYR A 564 -13.59 11.39 4.11
N VAL A 565 -14.21 12.21 3.26
CA VAL A 565 -15.51 12.84 3.52
C VAL A 565 -16.60 11.80 3.73
N ASN A 566 -16.61 10.72 2.94
CA ASN A 566 -17.59 9.65 3.10
C ASN A 566 -17.42 8.93 4.44
N ALA A 567 -16.19 8.68 4.87
CA ALA A 567 -15.90 8.10 6.19
C ALA A 567 -16.28 9.06 7.34
N ALA A 568 -15.89 10.33 7.26
CA ALA A 568 -16.21 11.34 8.29
C ALA A 568 -17.73 11.58 8.43
N LYS A 569 -18.49 11.54 7.33
CA LYS A 569 -19.96 11.60 7.36
C LYS A 569 -20.54 10.42 8.14
N GLN A 570 -20.00 9.22 7.94
CA GLN A 570 -20.41 8.05 8.70
C GLN A 570 -20.12 8.24 10.19
N GLU A 571 -18.93 8.75 10.56
CA GLU A 571 -18.56 9.05 11.96
C GLU A 571 -19.53 10.03 12.64
N GLN A 572 -19.98 11.08 11.95
CA GLN A 572 -20.96 12.00 12.54
C GLN A 572 -22.30 11.33 12.87
N HIS A 573 -22.67 10.23 12.20
CA HIS A 573 -23.88 9.47 12.52
C HIS A 573 -23.77 8.66 13.82
N ARG A 574 -22.56 8.53 14.40
CA ARG A 574 -22.28 7.80 15.65
C ARG A 574 -22.89 8.43 16.91
N HIS A 575 -23.13 9.74 16.91
CA HIS A 575 -23.67 10.44 18.07
C HIS A 575 -25.11 10.94 17.83
N PRO A 576 -26.13 10.07 17.97
CA PRO A 576 -27.53 10.49 17.88
C PRO A 576 -27.90 11.35 19.09
N GLY A 577 -27.95 12.67 18.89
CA GLY A 577 -28.40 13.64 19.92
C GLY A 577 -27.49 14.86 20.08
N THR A 578 -26.24 14.79 19.65
CA THR A 578 -25.27 15.91 19.64
C THR A 578 -25.09 16.49 18.23
N ARG A 579 -26.18 16.61 17.45
CA ARG A 579 -26.17 17.53 16.31
C ARG A 579 -26.19 18.96 16.85
N ALA A 580 -25.05 19.47 17.26
CA ALA A 580 -24.86 20.91 17.30
C ALA A 580 -24.98 21.39 15.85
N ALA A 581 -26.00 22.21 15.57
CA ALA A 581 -26.11 22.85 14.26
C ALA A 581 -24.80 23.58 13.96
N GLY A 582 -24.11 23.18 12.87
CA GLY A 582 -22.86 23.80 12.43
C GLY A 582 -21.56 22.99 12.66
N GLN A 583 -21.62 21.73 13.12
CA GLN A 583 -20.40 20.91 13.27
C GLN A 583 -19.79 20.55 11.90
N ARG A 584 -18.57 21.02 11.65
CA ARG A 584 -17.81 20.75 10.41
C ARG A 584 -17.36 19.28 10.37
N LEU A 585 -17.24 18.71 9.18
CA LEU A 585 -16.69 17.36 8.93
C LEU A 585 -15.17 17.28 9.16
N HIS A 586 -14.51 18.44 9.16
CA HIS A 586 -13.08 18.61 9.31
C HIS A 586 -12.82 19.98 9.97
N PRO A 587 -11.82 20.12 10.84
CA PRO A 587 -11.57 21.37 11.56
C PRO A 587 -11.26 22.55 10.62
N GLY A 588 -10.48 22.32 9.57
CA GLY A 588 -10.10 23.32 8.56
C GLY A 588 -10.57 23.02 7.14
N ASP A 589 -10.05 23.77 6.17
CA ASP A 589 -10.21 23.48 4.74
C ASP A 589 -9.46 22.17 4.42
N MET A 590 -10.12 21.20 3.77
CA MET A 590 -9.49 19.89 3.49
C MET A 590 -8.58 19.97 2.26
N PHE A 591 -9.03 20.67 1.21
CA PHE A 591 -8.32 20.73 -0.07
C PHE A 591 -8.53 22.06 -0.80
N THR A 592 -7.44 22.65 -1.27
CA THR A 592 -7.45 23.82 -2.16
C THR A 592 -6.65 23.53 -3.42
N LEU A 593 -7.32 23.54 -4.58
CA LEU A 593 -6.63 23.51 -5.87
C LEU A 593 -6.30 24.94 -6.31
N THR A 594 -5.02 25.26 -6.34
CA THR A 594 -4.51 26.58 -6.73
C THR A 594 -4.13 26.54 -8.21
N VAL A 595 -4.97 27.10 -9.08
CA VAL A 595 -4.84 27.01 -10.54
C VAL A 595 -4.14 28.24 -11.10
N PRO A 596 -2.90 28.13 -11.64
CA PRO A 596 -2.27 29.26 -12.32
C PRO A 596 -3.06 29.61 -13.57
N ARG A 597 -3.49 30.86 -13.76
CA ARG A 597 -4.28 31.28 -14.93
C ARG A 597 -3.61 30.91 -16.27
N MET A 598 -2.28 30.78 -16.34
CA MET A 598 -1.52 30.50 -17.56
C MET A 598 -1.80 29.11 -18.13
N VAL A 599 -2.31 28.19 -17.30
CA VAL A 599 -2.73 26.86 -17.75
C VAL A 599 -4.11 26.89 -18.43
N LEU A 600 -4.89 27.95 -18.22
CA LEU A 600 -6.26 28.14 -18.72
C LEU A 600 -6.24 28.70 -20.15
N SER A 601 -5.73 27.92 -21.09
CA SER A 601 -5.64 28.30 -22.51
C SER A 601 -6.86 27.88 -23.35
N LYS A 602 -7.73 27.01 -22.80
CA LYS A 602 -8.90 26.45 -23.50
C LYS A 602 -10.16 26.60 -22.67
N ARG A 603 -11.30 26.89 -23.34
CA ARG A 603 -12.61 26.99 -22.69
C ARG A 603 -13.04 25.69 -22.01
N GLU A 604 -12.71 24.55 -22.61
CA GLU A 604 -12.98 23.22 -22.04
C GLU A 604 -12.37 23.05 -20.64
N SER A 605 -11.17 23.61 -20.40
CA SER A 605 -10.51 23.56 -19.10
C SER A 605 -11.27 24.37 -18.04
N LEU A 606 -11.77 25.56 -18.40
CA LEU A 606 -12.62 26.38 -17.52
C LEU A 606 -13.94 25.67 -17.21
N ASP A 607 -14.63 25.14 -18.22
CA ASP A 607 -15.90 24.44 -18.04
C ASP A 607 -15.72 23.16 -17.19
N HIS A 608 -14.57 22.50 -17.32
CA HIS A 608 -14.23 21.36 -16.47
C HIS A 608 -13.98 21.77 -15.02
N LEU A 609 -13.23 22.85 -14.78
CA LEU A 609 -12.99 23.38 -13.44
C LEU A 609 -14.28 23.84 -12.77
N ALA A 610 -15.21 24.46 -13.51
CA ALA A 610 -16.50 24.87 -12.98
C ALA A 610 -17.31 23.65 -12.46
N ARG A 611 -17.39 22.57 -13.25
CA ARG A 611 -18.05 21.31 -12.82
C ARG A 611 -17.38 20.69 -11.60
N VAL A 612 -16.05 20.75 -11.52
CA VAL A 612 -15.30 20.19 -10.39
C VAL A 612 -15.48 21.06 -9.15
N THR A 613 -15.52 22.39 -9.30
CA THR A 613 -15.80 23.33 -8.20
C THR A 613 -17.15 23.01 -7.55
N GLU A 614 -18.20 22.79 -8.34
CA GLU A 614 -19.51 22.37 -7.81
C GLU A 614 -19.45 21.04 -7.05
N ALA A 615 -18.70 20.06 -7.59
CA ALA A 615 -18.53 18.75 -6.94
C ALA A 615 -17.69 18.82 -5.65
N LEU A 616 -16.71 19.73 -5.59
CA LEU A 616 -15.81 19.93 -4.46
C LEU A 616 -16.37 20.89 -3.40
N ALA A 617 -17.41 21.67 -3.70
CA ALA A 617 -17.90 22.77 -2.85
C ALA A 617 -18.19 22.39 -1.38
N ALA A 618 -18.49 21.11 -1.11
CA ALA A 618 -18.75 20.62 0.24
C ALA A 618 -17.47 20.32 1.06
N PHE A 619 -16.30 20.24 0.45
CA PHE A 619 -15.07 19.76 1.08
C PHE A 619 -13.78 20.40 0.56
N GLY A 620 -13.81 21.28 -0.43
CA GLY A 620 -12.65 22.01 -0.90
C GLY A 620 -13.02 23.21 -1.76
N ARG A 621 -12.00 23.93 -2.23
CA ARG A 621 -12.18 25.05 -3.16
C ARG A 621 -11.15 25.01 -4.30
N ILE A 622 -11.50 25.68 -5.38
CA ILE A 622 -10.59 25.90 -6.51
C ILE A 622 -10.38 27.41 -6.59
N ASP A 623 -9.14 27.84 -6.40
CA ASP A 623 -8.76 29.23 -6.51
C ASP A 623 -7.91 29.44 -7.76
N VAL A 624 -8.17 30.48 -8.55
CA VAL A 624 -7.33 30.83 -9.69
C VAL A 624 -6.33 31.90 -9.27
N VAL A 625 -5.06 31.74 -9.65
CA VAL A 625 -4.00 32.74 -9.40
C VAL A 625 -3.62 33.41 -10.70
N ASP A 626 -3.70 34.73 -10.74
CA ASP A 626 -3.31 35.53 -11.90
C ASP A 626 -1.78 35.64 -12.06
N GLU A 627 -1.35 36.27 -13.15
CA GLU A 627 0.06 36.52 -13.49
C GLU A 627 0.78 37.48 -12.53
N HIS A 628 0.08 38.01 -11.52
CA HIS A 628 0.61 38.88 -10.47
C HIS A 628 0.53 38.21 -9.08
N GLY A 629 0.25 36.90 -9.03
CA GLY A 629 0.19 36.15 -7.78
C GLY A 629 -1.06 36.46 -6.94
N ARG A 630 -2.13 37.02 -7.53
CA ARG A 630 -3.38 37.35 -6.83
C ARG A 630 -4.45 36.32 -7.08
N LEU A 631 -5.24 36.02 -6.04
CA LEU A 631 -6.41 35.15 -6.16
C LEU A 631 -7.51 35.89 -6.92
N ILE A 632 -8.05 35.23 -7.94
CA ILE A 632 -9.23 35.66 -8.70
C ILE A 632 -10.28 34.54 -8.65
N ASP A 633 -11.55 34.95 -8.62
CA ASP A 633 -12.67 34.01 -8.70
C ASP A 633 -12.64 33.28 -10.05
N LEU A 634 -12.93 31.97 -10.05
CA LEU A 634 -13.01 31.15 -11.26
C LEU A 634 -14.02 31.73 -12.27
N ASP A 635 -15.14 32.29 -11.79
CA ASP A 635 -16.15 32.90 -12.65
C ASP A 635 -15.65 34.18 -13.34
N GLN A 636 -14.62 34.82 -12.77
CA GLN A 636 -13.97 36.01 -13.30
C GLN A 636 -12.71 35.68 -14.11
N ALA A 637 -12.25 34.42 -14.08
CA ALA A 637 -11.03 33.99 -14.73
C ALA A 637 -11.15 34.06 -16.26
N GLN A 638 -10.24 34.81 -16.88
CA GLN A 638 -10.14 34.92 -18.33
C GLN A 638 -9.09 33.95 -18.86
N LEU A 639 -9.33 33.45 -20.09
CA LEU A 639 -8.37 32.60 -20.79
C LEU A 639 -7.02 33.30 -20.94
N TRP A 640 -5.95 32.55 -20.74
CA TRP A 640 -4.60 32.99 -21.03
C TRP A 640 -4.36 32.92 -22.54
N THR A 641 -4.03 34.06 -23.14
CA THR A 641 -3.83 34.19 -24.60
C THR A 641 -2.40 34.53 -24.99
N ASP A 642 -1.52 34.84 -24.04
CA ASP A 642 -0.15 35.23 -24.31
C ASP A 642 0.73 34.00 -24.58
N SER A 643 1.37 33.97 -25.73
CA SER A 643 2.25 32.87 -26.14
C SER A 643 3.73 33.20 -26.02
N ASP A 644 4.10 34.39 -25.54
CA ASP A 644 5.49 34.80 -25.35
C ASP A 644 6.13 33.97 -24.21
N PRO A 645 7.20 33.19 -24.49
CA PRO A 645 7.89 32.39 -23.48
C PRO A 645 8.45 33.20 -22.30
N GLU A 646 8.89 34.45 -22.51
CA GLU A 646 9.42 35.30 -21.44
C GLU A 646 8.32 35.84 -20.53
N VAL A 647 7.17 36.20 -21.11
CA VAL A 647 5.98 36.58 -20.33
C VAL A 647 5.47 35.38 -19.53
N LEU A 648 5.40 34.21 -20.16
CA LEU A 648 4.98 32.98 -19.51
C LEU A 648 5.91 32.59 -18.35
N ALA A 649 7.23 32.67 -18.56
CA ALA A 649 8.21 32.40 -17.51
C ALA A 649 8.06 33.34 -16.30
N ARG A 650 7.93 34.65 -16.54
CA ARG A 650 7.69 35.63 -15.47
C ARG A 650 6.38 35.36 -14.73
N ALA A 651 5.30 35.08 -15.44
CA ALA A 651 4.01 34.78 -14.83
C ALA A 651 4.08 33.54 -13.92
N TYR A 652 4.77 32.46 -14.34
CA TYR A 652 4.99 31.31 -13.48
C TYR A 652 5.82 31.66 -12.23
N SER A 653 6.86 32.49 -12.36
CA SER A 653 7.66 32.95 -11.22
C SER A 653 6.83 33.76 -10.22
N GLU A 654 5.97 34.68 -10.67
CA GLU A 654 5.06 35.46 -9.82
C GLU A 654 4.04 34.56 -9.09
N VAL A 655 3.50 33.56 -9.78
CA VAL A 655 2.61 32.58 -9.14
C VAL A 655 3.36 31.81 -8.06
N ARG A 656 4.59 31.33 -8.34
CA ARG A 656 5.41 30.59 -7.39
C ARG A 656 5.79 31.41 -6.15
N ASP A 657 6.09 32.69 -6.32
CA ASP A 657 6.35 33.64 -5.22
C ASP A 657 5.13 33.81 -4.30
N ALA A 658 3.92 33.70 -4.85
CA ALA A 658 2.69 33.80 -4.06
C ALA A 658 2.35 32.50 -3.30
N LEU A 659 2.84 31.32 -3.74
CA LEU A 659 2.42 30.03 -3.16
C LEU A 659 2.67 29.87 -1.65
N PRO A 660 3.76 30.40 -1.04
CA PRO A 660 3.94 30.38 0.41
C PRO A 660 2.77 31.01 1.19
N ARG A 661 2.01 31.93 0.59
CA ARG A 661 0.85 32.58 1.24
C ARG A 661 -0.35 31.64 1.42
N PHE A 662 -0.35 30.48 0.77
CA PHE A 662 -1.47 29.54 0.73
C PHE A 662 -1.20 28.25 1.52
N CYS A 663 -0.03 28.10 2.13
CA CYS A 663 0.34 26.94 2.94
C CYS A 663 1.19 27.35 4.14
N ASP A 664 1.24 26.49 5.17
CA ASP A 664 2.11 26.66 6.33
C ASP A 664 3.46 25.96 6.17
N ALA A 665 3.51 24.92 5.32
CA ALA A 665 4.70 24.15 4.99
C ALA A 665 4.64 23.64 3.55
N ARG A 666 5.78 23.26 2.98
CA ARG A 666 5.85 22.76 1.60
C ARG A 666 6.56 21.41 1.50
N LEU A 667 6.00 20.52 0.68
CA LEU A 667 6.61 19.26 0.27
C LEU A 667 7.02 19.31 -1.20
N LEU A 668 8.28 18.98 -1.50
CA LEU A 668 8.79 18.83 -2.86
C LEU A 668 8.88 17.35 -3.25
N ILE A 669 8.34 16.99 -4.42
CA ILE A 669 8.47 15.64 -4.99
C ILE A 669 8.84 15.72 -6.47
N GLY A 670 9.94 15.07 -6.85
CA GLY A 670 10.35 14.93 -8.24
C GLY A 670 10.87 16.24 -8.87
N GLY A 671 10.46 16.54 -10.09
CA GLY A 671 10.77 17.79 -10.77
C GLY A 671 11.60 17.63 -12.04
N LYS A 672 11.35 18.52 -13.01
CA LYS A 672 12.12 18.56 -14.26
C LYS A 672 13.51 19.13 -14.01
N THR A 673 14.55 18.51 -14.57
CA THR A 673 15.95 18.95 -14.43
C THR A 673 16.51 19.61 -15.69
N ILE A 674 15.79 19.54 -16.82
CA ILE A 674 16.24 20.05 -18.12
C ILE A 674 15.34 21.21 -18.57
N PRO A 675 15.90 22.35 -19.02
CA PRO A 675 15.11 23.47 -19.54
C PRO A 675 14.28 23.08 -20.76
N ALA A 676 13.15 23.76 -20.93
CA ALA A 676 12.33 23.64 -22.14
C ALA A 676 13.11 24.17 -23.36
N SER A 677 13.16 23.37 -24.42
CA SER A 677 13.82 23.75 -25.68
C SER A 677 13.11 23.08 -26.86
N LYS A 678 13.52 23.39 -28.10
CA LYS A 678 13.01 22.68 -29.28
C LYS A 678 13.30 21.17 -29.24
N ALA A 679 14.41 20.75 -28.61
CA ALA A 679 14.78 19.34 -28.46
C ALA A 679 14.09 18.69 -27.25
N THR A 680 13.76 19.49 -26.23
CA THR A 680 13.14 19.08 -24.97
C THR A 680 11.91 19.95 -24.70
N PRO A 681 10.83 19.82 -25.50
CA PRO A 681 9.66 20.69 -25.36
C PRO A 681 8.99 20.53 -23.98
N ASP A 682 9.10 19.34 -23.39
CA ASP A 682 8.57 19.04 -22.05
C ASP A 682 9.51 19.42 -20.90
N GLY A 683 10.52 20.26 -21.12
CA GLY A 683 11.41 20.77 -20.06
C GLY A 683 10.75 21.76 -19.10
N TYR A 684 11.51 22.29 -18.14
CA TYR A 684 11.01 23.36 -17.25
C TYR A 684 11.03 24.72 -17.94
N VAL A 685 10.08 25.58 -17.57
CA VAL A 685 9.96 26.96 -18.04
C VAL A 685 10.45 27.91 -16.95
N GLY A 686 11.36 28.82 -17.28
CA GLY A 686 11.97 29.76 -16.35
C GLY A 686 13.50 29.68 -16.34
N ALA A 687 14.13 30.52 -15.50
CA ALA A 687 15.59 30.56 -15.34
C ALA A 687 16.13 29.36 -14.53
N ILE A 688 15.28 28.78 -13.69
CA ILE A 688 15.59 27.65 -12.80
C ILE A 688 14.42 26.64 -12.80
N PRO A 689 14.62 25.39 -12.38
CA PRO A 689 13.52 24.44 -12.22
C PRO A 689 12.43 24.95 -11.27
N GLY A 690 11.17 24.75 -11.62
CA GLY A 690 10.03 25.24 -10.81
C GLY A 690 10.02 24.70 -9.38
N ILE A 691 10.39 23.43 -9.16
CA ILE A 691 10.52 22.86 -7.81
C ILE A 691 11.57 23.57 -6.96
N VAL A 692 12.68 24.00 -7.58
CA VAL A 692 13.75 24.74 -6.89
C VAL A 692 13.30 26.17 -6.61
N GLU A 693 12.59 26.80 -7.54
CA GLU A 693 12.02 28.12 -7.34
C GLU A 693 10.99 28.15 -6.21
N GLU A 694 10.11 27.15 -6.13
CA GLU A 694 9.14 27.00 -5.04
C GLU A 694 9.82 26.73 -3.70
N ALA A 695 10.95 26.00 -3.69
CA ALA A 695 11.79 25.83 -2.51
C ALA A 695 12.39 27.17 -2.04
N LEU A 696 12.95 27.95 -2.97
CA LEU A 696 13.54 29.27 -2.70
C LEU A 696 12.52 30.20 -2.03
N TYR A 697 11.31 30.31 -2.58
CA TYR A 697 10.28 31.17 -2.00
C TYR A 697 9.77 30.65 -0.65
N THR A 698 9.75 29.33 -0.44
CA THR A 698 9.39 28.75 0.87
C THR A 698 10.42 29.10 1.94
N VAL A 699 11.71 28.96 1.63
CA VAL A 699 12.81 29.32 2.54
C VAL A 699 12.82 30.83 2.83
N ARG A 700 12.62 31.67 1.82
CA ARG A 700 12.48 33.13 2.00
C ARG A 700 11.31 33.50 2.90
N ALA A 701 10.23 32.72 2.89
CA ALA A 701 9.08 32.91 3.76
C ALA A 701 9.29 32.37 5.19
N GLY A 702 10.43 31.72 5.49
CA GLY A 702 10.71 31.11 6.79
C GLY A 702 9.80 29.91 7.11
N GLN A 703 9.31 29.21 6.08
CA GLN A 703 8.39 28.08 6.24
C GLN A 703 9.13 26.74 6.24
N PRO A 704 8.60 25.71 6.93
CA PRO A 704 9.13 24.34 6.85
C PRO A 704 9.14 23.81 5.41
N LEU A 705 10.28 23.26 4.99
CA LEU A 705 10.49 22.68 3.68
C LEU A 705 10.85 21.18 3.79
N PHE A 706 9.98 20.32 3.28
CA PHE A 706 10.20 18.88 3.18
C PHE A 706 10.60 18.52 1.75
N ILE A 707 11.68 17.76 1.57
CA ILE A 707 12.24 17.45 0.24
C ILE A 707 12.28 15.92 0.05
N ALA A 708 11.37 15.36 -0.75
CA ALA A 708 11.34 13.92 -1.04
C ALA A 708 12.19 13.59 -2.28
N GLY A 709 13.52 13.56 -2.10
CA GLY A 709 14.49 13.30 -3.17
C GLY A 709 14.51 11.87 -3.71
N GLY A 710 13.96 10.89 -3.00
CA GLY A 710 13.91 9.49 -3.45
C GLY A 710 13.17 9.30 -4.79
N PHE A 711 12.20 10.17 -5.07
CA PHE A 711 11.40 10.20 -6.31
C PHE A 711 12.11 10.87 -7.51
N GLY A 712 13.34 11.34 -7.32
CA GLY A 712 14.19 11.85 -8.41
C GLY A 712 14.01 13.31 -8.77
N GLY A 713 14.46 13.66 -9.97
CA GLY A 713 14.28 15.00 -10.52
C GLY A 713 15.00 16.11 -9.76
N ALA A 714 14.44 17.32 -9.85
CA ALA A 714 15.02 18.51 -9.22
C ALA A 714 15.04 18.46 -7.69
N ALA A 715 14.07 17.77 -7.06
CA ALA A 715 14.06 17.52 -5.61
C ALA A 715 15.25 16.67 -5.17
N ALA A 716 15.63 15.65 -5.95
CA ALA A 716 16.83 14.84 -5.67
C ALA A 716 18.13 15.66 -5.78
N VAL A 717 18.23 16.51 -6.81
CA VAL A 717 19.37 17.42 -6.99
C VAL A 717 19.48 18.36 -5.79
N LEU A 718 18.37 18.99 -5.39
CA LEU A 718 18.36 19.91 -4.25
C LEU A 718 18.71 19.19 -2.93
N ALA A 719 18.14 18.02 -2.67
CA ALA A 719 18.47 17.22 -1.49
C ALA A 719 19.96 16.85 -1.43
N HIS A 720 20.56 16.55 -2.58
CA HIS A 720 22.00 16.27 -2.69
C HIS A 720 22.84 17.51 -2.37
N GLU A 721 22.53 18.67 -2.94
CA GLU A 721 23.25 19.93 -2.69
C GLU A 721 23.13 20.41 -1.24
N LEU A 722 22.02 20.08 -0.56
CA LEU A 722 21.81 20.37 0.86
C LEU A 722 22.45 19.33 1.80
N GLY A 723 23.06 18.27 1.27
CA GLY A 723 23.72 17.23 2.08
C GLY A 723 22.77 16.31 2.85
N ILE A 724 21.45 16.38 2.61
CA ILE A 724 20.44 15.53 3.28
C ILE A 724 20.00 14.34 2.41
N GLY A 725 20.39 14.32 1.14
CA GLY A 725 20.00 13.29 0.16
C GLY A 725 21.18 12.52 -0.42
N ALA A 726 22.26 12.31 0.35
CA ALA A 726 23.52 11.74 -0.14
C ALA A 726 23.36 10.39 -0.88
N GLY A 727 22.34 9.59 -0.56
CA GLY A 727 22.09 8.33 -1.24
C GLY A 727 21.11 8.35 -2.40
N ASN A 728 20.64 9.52 -2.83
CA ASN A 728 19.86 9.62 -4.05
C ASN A 728 20.78 9.54 -5.28
N PRO A 729 20.47 8.72 -6.29
CA PRO A 729 21.25 8.67 -7.52
C PRO A 729 21.03 9.93 -8.36
N VAL A 730 21.98 10.86 -8.36
CA VAL A 730 21.93 12.10 -9.15
C VAL A 730 23.01 12.08 -10.23
N SER A 731 22.65 12.43 -11.48
CA SER A 731 23.65 12.46 -12.56
C SER A 731 24.61 13.64 -12.43
N GLU A 732 25.88 13.41 -12.79
CA GLU A 732 26.89 14.49 -12.88
C GLU A 732 26.44 15.58 -13.86
N ALA A 733 25.72 15.22 -14.92
CA ALA A 733 25.13 16.19 -15.84
C ALA A 733 24.14 17.15 -15.15
N SER A 734 23.33 16.65 -14.20
CA SER A 734 22.39 17.47 -13.44
C SER A 734 23.13 18.39 -12.46
N LEU A 735 24.16 17.88 -11.76
CA LEU A 735 25.00 18.67 -10.86
C LEU A 735 25.81 19.74 -11.62
N ALA A 736 26.36 19.38 -12.77
CA ALA A 736 27.06 20.31 -13.64
C ALA A 736 26.14 21.44 -14.14
N ALA A 737 24.86 21.15 -14.41
CA ALA A 737 23.88 22.16 -14.80
C ALA A 737 23.64 23.20 -13.69
N VAL A 738 23.60 22.77 -12.41
CA VAL A 738 23.53 23.69 -11.26
C VAL A 738 24.74 24.62 -11.28
N ARG A 739 25.95 24.06 -11.40
CA ARG A 739 27.21 24.84 -11.37
C ARG A 739 27.36 25.79 -12.55
N ALA A 740 26.86 25.40 -13.73
CA ALA A 740 27.05 26.15 -14.98
C ALA A 740 26.10 27.34 -15.13
N LEU A 741 24.92 27.31 -14.52
CA LEU A 741 23.89 28.35 -14.66
C LEU A 741 23.90 29.27 -13.43
N PRO A 742 24.32 30.55 -13.54
CA PRO A 742 24.43 31.44 -12.39
C PRO A 742 23.14 31.55 -11.57
N ALA A 743 21.99 31.75 -12.22
CA ALA A 743 20.70 31.85 -11.54
C ALA A 743 20.35 30.57 -10.75
N TYR A 744 20.70 29.39 -11.27
CA TYR A 744 20.42 28.12 -10.60
C TYR A 744 21.38 27.91 -9.42
N ARG A 745 22.68 28.12 -9.63
CA ARG A 745 23.68 28.08 -8.56
C ARG A 745 23.33 29.03 -7.42
N ASP A 746 23.01 30.29 -7.75
CA ASP A 746 22.74 31.32 -6.75
C ASP A 746 21.46 31.01 -5.98
N ALA A 747 20.42 30.48 -6.64
CA ALA A 747 19.21 30.01 -5.96
C ALA A 747 19.49 28.83 -5.01
N VAL A 748 20.28 27.83 -5.42
CA VAL A 748 20.65 26.70 -4.55
C VAL A 748 21.48 27.18 -3.36
N ALA A 749 22.42 28.09 -3.56
CA ALA A 749 23.22 28.67 -2.48
C ALA A 749 22.34 29.43 -1.47
N GLU A 750 21.39 30.24 -1.96
CA GLU A 750 20.45 30.97 -1.10
C GLU A 750 19.53 30.01 -0.33
N ILE A 751 19.06 28.93 -0.97
CA ILE A 751 18.30 27.88 -0.27
C ILE A 751 19.17 27.24 0.80
N ALA A 752 20.43 26.90 0.51
CA ALA A 752 21.33 26.28 1.49
C ALA A 752 21.61 27.18 2.70
N ASP A 753 21.75 28.50 2.47
CA ASP A 753 21.97 29.48 3.54
C ASP A 753 20.72 29.70 4.41
N GLY A 754 19.52 29.56 3.83
CA GLY A 754 18.26 29.80 4.53
C GLY A 754 17.52 28.54 5.02
N PHE A 755 17.92 27.34 4.56
CA PHE A 755 17.27 26.09 4.95
C PHE A 755 17.56 25.78 6.41
N ASP A 756 16.52 25.80 7.24
CA ASP A 756 16.58 25.42 8.65
C ASP A 756 15.90 24.05 8.87
N PRO A 757 16.67 22.97 9.07
CA PRO A 757 16.14 21.64 9.37
C PRO A 757 15.21 21.61 10.59
N ALA A 758 15.43 22.46 11.59
CA ALA A 758 14.65 22.44 12.83
C ALA A 758 13.18 22.81 12.59
N LEU A 759 12.89 23.63 11.57
CA LEU A 759 11.52 23.98 11.17
C LEU A 759 10.71 22.77 10.70
N THR A 760 11.38 21.71 10.24
CA THR A 760 10.69 20.48 9.80
C THR A 760 10.17 19.65 10.97
N GLY A 761 10.65 19.88 12.20
CA GLY A 761 10.33 19.04 13.36
C GLY A 761 10.90 17.62 13.29
N LEU A 762 11.78 17.33 12.33
CA LEU A 762 12.44 16.05 12.17
C LEU A 762 13.88 16.11 12.67
N ASP A 763 14.35 15.01 13.27
CA ASP A 763 15.77 14.85 13.55
C ASP A 763 16.55 14.55 12.26
N ALA A 764 17.88 14.57 12.34
CA ALA A 764 18.75 14.38 11.18
C ALA A 764 18.54 13.02 10.48
N THR A 765 18.26 11.96 11.25
CA THR A 765 18.04 10.62 10.71
C THR A 765 16.72 10.55 9.95
N ASP A 766 15.66 11.13 10.50
CA ASP A 766 14.36 11.17 9.84
C ASP A 766 14.31 12.12 8.65
N LEU A 767 15.07 13.21 8.69
CA LEU A 767 15.23 14.10 7.54
C LEU A 767 15.92 13.39 6.38
N GLU A 768 16.99 12.63 6.65
CA GLU A 768 17.66 11.80 5.64
C GLU A 768 16.73 10.70 5.10
N ARG A 769 15.95 10.04 5.97
CA ARG A 769 14.93 9.06 5.55
C ARG A 769 13.88 9.69 4.65
N LEU A 770 13.33 10.84 5.03
CA LEU A 770 12.36 11.57 4.20
C LEU A 770 12.97 11.95 2.84
N ALA A 771 14.23 12.36 2.82
CA ALA A 771 14.93 12.76 1.61
C ALA A 771 15.28 11.61 0.66
N THR A 772 15.36 10.38 1.15
CA THR A 772 15.82 9.22 0.38
C THR A 772 14.74 8.15 0.15
N THR A 773 13.63 8.20 0.89
CA THR A 773 12.55 7.22 0.77
C THR A 773 11.85 7.28 -0.59
N GLN A 774 11.50 6.10 -1.10
CA GLN A 774 10.65 5.91 -2.27
C GLN A 774 9.25 5.38 -1.89
N ARG A 775 8.96 5.33 -0.57
CA ARG A 775 7.77 4.69 0.01
C ARG A 775 6.77 5.77 0.40
N ALA A 776 5.58 5.69 -0.17
CA ALA A 776 4.52 6.69 0.02
C ALA A 776 4.11 6.85 1.49
N SER A 777 4.00 5.72 2.19
CA SER A 777 3.59 5.62 3.59
C SER A 777 4.61 6.19 4.57
N GLU A 778 5.90 5.91 4.37
CA GLU A 778 7.02 6.44 5.17
C GLU A 778 7.11 7.95 4.98
N LEU A 779 7.03 8.42 3.73
CA LEU A 779 6.96 9.84 3.42
C LEU A 779 5.81 10.53 4.17
N ALA A 780 4.59 9.98 4.07
CA ALA A 780 3.41 10.54 4.71
C ALA A 780 3.52 10.57 6.25
N GLY A 781 4.02 9.49 6.85
CA GLY A 781 4.23 9.40 8.29
C GLY A 781 5.26 10.41 8.81
N LEU A 782 6.39 10.58 8.10
CA LEU A 782 7.43 11.54 8.47
C LEU A 782 6.93 12.99 8.35
N ILE A 783 6.13 13.32 7.34
CA ILE A 783 5.56 14.66 7.21
C ILE A 783 4.61 14.99 8.37
N VAL A 784 3.66 14.09 8.68
CA VAL A 784 2.72 14.31 9.79
C VAL A 784 3.45 14.42 11.12
N ARG A 785 4.48 13.60 11.34
CA ARG A 785 5.34 13.69 12.53
C ARG A 785 6.00 15.07 12.63
N GLY A 786 6.69 15.50 11.58
CA GLY A 786 7.41 16.77 11.57
C GLY A 786 6.49 17.97 11.85
N LEU A 787 5.35 18.01 11.18
CA LEU A 787 4.34 19.06 11.39
C LEU A 787 3.69 19.03 12.77
N SER A 788 3.51 17.84 13.36
CA SER A 788 2.90 17.69 14.69
C SER A 788 3.87 18.13 15.79
N ALA A 789 5.16 17.81 15.68
CA ALA A 789 6.19 18.26 16.62
C ALA A 789 6.36 19.79 16.60
N GLY A 790 6.29 20.41 15.42
CA GLY A 790 6.34 21.88 15.30
C GLY A 790 5.07 22.59 15.84
N ALA A 791 3.96 21.88 16.02
CA ALA A 791 2.73 22.46 16.57
C ALA A 791 2.75 22.59 18.10
N THR A 792 3.48 21.72 18.81
CA THR A 792 3.54 21.73 20.29
C THR A 792 4.38 22.89 20.85
N ASP A 793 5.41 23.35 20.14
CA ASP A 793 6.28 24.45 20.61
C ASP A 793 5.62 25.84 20.48
N ALA A 794 4.65 26.01 19.57
CA ALA A 794 3.95 27.29 19.39
C ALA A 794 2.87 27.56 20.47
N GLY A 795 2.46 26.53 21.22
CA GLY A 795 1.43 26.64 22.27
C GLY A 795 1.97 26.95 23.68
N GLY A 796 3.30 26.96 23.89
CA GLY A 796 3.92 27.11 25.21
C GLY A 796 4.28 28.54 25.62
N ALA A 797 4.02 29.55 24.78
CA ALA A 797 4.46 30.93 25.03
C ALA A 797 3.38 31.87 25.61
N ASP A 798 2.13 31.42 25.72
CA ASP A 798 1.05 32.17 26.38
C ASP A 798 0.25 31.24 27.33
N ALA A 799 0.83 30.98 28.50
CA ALA A 799 0.12 30.50 29.68
C ALA A 799 0.62 31.23 30.94
#